data_AF-A0A949MAT7-F1
#
_entry.id   AF-A0A949MAT7-F1
#
_cell.length_a   1.000
_cell.length_b   1.000
_cell.length_c   1.000
_cell.angle_alpha   90.00
_cell.angle_beta   90.00
_cell.angle_gamma   90.00
#
_symmetry.space_group_name_H-M   'P 1'
#
loop_
_entity.id
_entity.type
_entity.pdbx_description
1 polymer ?
#
loop_
_entity_poly.entity_id
_entity_poly.type
_entity_poly.pdbx_seq_one_letter_code
_entity_poly.pdbx_strand_id
1 'polypeptide(L)'
;KMIAPLRKKFDYILANPPTTTLNFSQSGHGQQGWSWCDSLFMAPPAWVRLYAATGNQGYLDFAVKNWWRTTGYLYDKKENLFFRDSTYFDKREPNGEKVFWSRGNGWVLAGLVRTLQYLPMNDPQRPRFVRLFRQMAEKILTLQQPDGLWPAALLDAKDYPAKETSGSALFTYALAWGVNQGLLDRTKFEPAVRKAWAALIGCVAADGKLTNVQPIGANPKHFDPDSTAPFGVGAFLLAGSEVYRMAVLKNAAPVAVKVTNPSGFRRDCETVEVRGAALPGLDKSWAVMDGISSRILDSQSYSPEPGRAPDRLLFQVDLAPHETRTYDVLDAAALAAVPRPIVKTYARYVPERYDDFAWESDRIEHRLFGQGVIKAEGLISSGVDVWIKRRHQLIINEMYRSGDYYNTNASAVAQDDYKVGQTRGCGGLGIWKDGKLYVSGNWRNWKLITSGPVRSEFEVTYDAWDVAGRKVSETKRVSIDAGSNMNRMESIFSSSDKSPLRIGVGLAERPGDNVTVRDGSSLIDSWRSSTAKGLVVRDENEGWMAYWQPRDFDKGTIGVAVVLPKGSVEAFTTDKPNLPASAFLAPTNTIQEGQVAVRNLLAVAPARVGRPFVYYIGAGWDQSGDFPNAKSWVDYVRRFAERRDHPLKVRIGN
;
A
#
# COMPACT_ATOMS: atom_id res chain seq x y z
N LYS A 1 6.21 -12.71 1.80
CA LYS A 1 6.29 -14.20 1.87
C LYS A 1 5.19 -14.90 1.07
N MET A 2 3.90 -14.54 1.25
CA MET A 2 2.76 -15.20 0.59
C MET A 2 2.89 -15.37 -0.95
N ILE A 3 3.38 -14.35 -1.67
CA ILE A 3 3.49 -14.41 -3.13
C ILE A 3 4.83 -14.97 -3.65
N ALA A 4 5.75 -15.38 -2.77
CA ALA A 4 7.10 -15.77 -3.21
C ALA A 4 7.10 -16.99 -4.17
N PRO A 5 6.30 -18.05 -3.96
CA PRO A 5 6.23 -19.16 -4.92
C PRO A 5 5.70 -18.74 -6.29
N LEU A 6 4.67 -17.88 -6.31
CA LEU A 6 4.11 -17.32 -7.54
C LEU A 6 5.16 -16.49 -8.29
N ARG A 7 5.84 -15.59 -7.58
CA ARG A 7 6.89 -14.73 -8.13
C ARG A 7 8.01 -15.56 -8.74
N LYS A 8 8.52 -16.59 -8.04
CA LYS A 8 9.55 -17.49 -8.55
C LYS A 8 9.14 -18.14 -9.87
N LYS A 9 7.88 -18.58 -10.00
CA LYS A 9 7.38 -19.18 -11.25
C LYS A 9 7.29 -18.15 -12.38
N PHE A 10 6.85 -16.93 -12.10
CA PHE A 10 6.71 -15.87 -13.10
C PHE A 10 8.09 -15.36 -13.55
N ASP A 11 9.04 -15.22 -12.64
CA ASP A 11 10.44 -14.89 -12.95
C ASP A 11 11.07 -15.95 -13.86
N TYR A 12 10.81 -17.23 -13.61
CA TYR A 12 11.23 -18.30 -14.50
C TYR A 12 10.63 -18.16 -15.91
N ILE A 13 9.34 -17.84 -16.03
CA ILE A 13 8.68 -17.63 -17.33
C ILE A 13 9.23 -16.39 -18.04
N LEU A 14 9.52 -15.30 -17.32
CA LEU A 14 10.17 -14.12 -17.92
C LEU A 14 11.57 -14.43 -18.45
N ALA A 15 12.34 -15.23 -17.72
CA ALA A 15 13.67 -15.65 -18.13
C ALA A 15 13.63 -16.68 -19.27
N ASN A 16 12.54 -17.44 -19.40
CA ASN A 16 12.36 -18.51 -20.39
C ASN A 16 11.01 -18.35 -21.13
N PRO A 17 10.81 -17.23 -21.87
CA PRO A 17 9.54 -16.97 -22.51
C PRO A 17 9.29 -18.00 -23.63
N PRO A 18 8.07 -18.55 -23.74
CA PRO A 18 7.77 -19.53 -24.78
C PRO A 18 7.91 -18.89 -26.18
N THR A 19 8.73 -19.49 -27.03
CA THR A 19 8.98 -19.07 -28.42
C THR A 19 8.04 -19.73 -29.43
N THR A 20 7.03 -20.46 -28.93
CA THR A 20 6.19 -21.36 -29.73
C THR A 20 5.15 -20.62 -30.55
N THR A 21 4.61 -21.28 -31.58
CA THR A 21 3.46 -20.77 -32.37
C THR A 21 2.21 -20.54 -31.53
N LEU A 22 1.26 -19.74 -32.02
CA LEU A 22 -0.11 -19.71 -31.48
C LEU A 22 -1.06 -20.70 -32.18
N ASN A 23 -0.59 -21.45 -33.18
CA ASN A 23 -1.39 -22.52 -33.79
C ASN A 23 -1.63 -23.64 -32.77
N PHE A 24 -2.87 -23.80 -32.35
CA PHE A 24 -3.29 -24.72 -31.30
C PHE A 24 -3.09 -26.20 -31.66
N SER A 25 -3.13 -26.54 -32.96
CA SER A 25 -2.95 -27.92 -33.44
C SER A 25 -1.50 -28.40 -33.40
N GLN A 26 -0.52 -27.51 -33.20
CA GLN A 26 0.88 -27.92 -33.19
C GLN A 26 1.23 -28.56 -31.83
N SER A 27 1.43 -29.88 -31.83
CA SER A 27 1.75 -30.67 -30.63
C SER A 27 3.02 -30.15 -29.93
N GLY A 28 3.02 -30.19 -28.59
CA GLY A 28 4.14 -29.76 -27.74
C GLY A 28 4.39 -28.24 -27.69
N HIS A 29 3.92 -27.47 -28.67
CA HIS A 29 4.25 -26.05 -28.82
C HIS A 29 3.04 -25.11 -28.73
N GLY A 30 1.90 -25.50 -29.31
CA GLY A 30 0.68 -24.66 -29.33
C GLY A 30 0.17 -24.33 -27.93
N GLN A 31 0.35 -25.20 -26.94
CA GLN A 31 -0.19 -25.01 -25.58
C GLN A 31 0.76 -24.29 -24.61
N GLN A 32 1.99 -23.97 -25.03
CA GLN A 32 2.95 -23.27 -24.17
C GLN A 32 2.73 -21.74 -24.15
N GLY A 33 2.04 -21.20 -25.15
CA GLY A 33 1.63 -19.80 -25.25
C GLY A 33 0.14 -19.59 -24.98
N TRP A 34 -0.32 -18.35 -25.13
CA TRP A 34 -1.74 -17.96 -24.99
C TRP A 34 -2.50 -18.20 -26.31
N SER A 35 -2.58 -19.45 -26.75
CA SER A 35 -3.09 -19.87 -28.07
C SER A 35 -4.60 -20.11 -28.14
N TRP A 36 -5.29 -20.04 -27.01
CA TRP A 36 -6.75 -20.11 -26.93
C TRP A 36 -7.30 -18.89 -26.20
N CYS A 37 -8.49 -18.43 -26.56
CA CYS A 37 -9.02 -17.15 -26.10
C CYS A 37 -9.20 -17.07 -24.57
N ASP A 38 -9.52 -18.20 -23.92
CA ASP A 38 -9.75 -18.29 -22.49
C ASP A 38 -8.50 -17.90 -21.69
N SER A 39 -7.30 -18.10 -22.26
CA SER A 39 -6.02 -17.72 -21.63
C SER A 39 -5.94 -16.23 -21.29
N LEU A 40 -6.71 -15.38 -22.00
CA LEU A 40 -6.80 -13.94 -21.75
C LEU A 40 -7.53 -13.58 -20.46
N PHE A 41 -8.31 -14.51 -19.87
CA PHE A 41 -8.79 -14.37 -18.49
C PHE A 41 -7.78 -14.90 -17.47
N MET A 42 -7.12 -16.01 -17.81
CA MET A 42 -6.33 -16.79 -16.84
C MET A 42 -5.00 -16.12 -16.51
N ALA A 43 -4.26 -15.68 -17.53
CA ALA A 43 -2.88 -15.24 -17.37
C ALA A 43 -2.75 -13.71 -17.19
N PRO A 44 -3.20 -12.85 -18.11
CA PRO A 44 -2.88 -11.42 -18.05
C PRO A 44 -3.22 -10.73 -16.71
N PRO A 45 -4.41 -10.95 -16.10
CA PRO A 45 -4.72 -10.34 -14.81
C PRO A 45 -3.76 -10.72 -13.68
N ALA A 46 -3.20 -11.93 -13.70
CA ALA A 46 -2.22 -12.36 -12.70
C ALA A 46 -0.87 -11.63 -12.87
N TRP A 47 -0.42 -11.47 -14.12
CA TRP A 47 0.81 -10.72 -14.44
C TRP A 47 0.69 -9.24 -14.07
N VAL A 48 -0.41 -8.59 -14.44
CA VAL A 48 -0.61 -7.17 -14.13
C VAL A 48 -0.80 -6.95 -12.62
N ARG A 49 -1.42 -7.88 -11.89
CA ARG A 49 -1.45 -7.85 -10.42
C ARG A 49 -0.07 -8.04 -9.80
N LEU A 50 0.78 -8.88 -10.38
CA LEU A 50 2.15 -9.06 -9.90
C LEU A 50 3.00 -7.80 -10.15
N TYR A 51 2.82 -7.14 -11.30
CA TYR A 51 3.34 -5.79 -11.53
C TYR A 51 2.85 -4.81 -10.44
N ALA A 52 1.53 -4.77 -10.20
CA ALA A 52 0.95 -3.90 -9.19
C ALA A 52 1.46 -4.20 -7.77
N ALA A 53 1.86 -5.44 -7.46
CA ALA A 53 2.39 -5.82 -6.15
C ALA A 53 3.91 -5.60 -5.99
N THR A 54 4.65 -5.43 -7.09
CA THR A 54 6.13 -5.45 -7.07
C THR A 54 6.79 -4.24 -7.73
N GLY A 55 6.05 -3.49 -8.54
CA GLY A 55 6.58 -2.43 -9.39
C GLY A 55 7.48 -2.91 -10.55
N ASN A 56 7.66 -4.23 -10.74
CA ASN A 56 8.52 -4.76 -11.79
C ASN A 56 7.83 -4.66 -13.16
N GLN A 57 8.27 -3.69 -13.96
CA GLN A 57 7.75 -3.38 -15.30
C GLN A 57 7.79 -4.59 -16.25
N GLY A 58 8.74 -5.51 -16.10
CA GLY A 58 8.84 -6.70 -16.96
C GLY A 58 7.60 -7.60 -16.92
N TYR A 59 6.89 -7.65 -15.77
CA TYR A 59 5.63 -8.39 -15.69
C TYR A 59 4.52 -7.74 -16.52
N LEU A 60 4.43 -6.42 -16.50
CA LEU A 60 3.44 -5.67 -17.27
C LEU A 60 3.72 -5.77 -18.77
N ASP A 61 4.98 -5.59 -19.17
CA ASP A 61 5.39 -5.67 -20.57
C ASP A 61 5.11 -7.06 -21.17
N PHE A 62 5.41 -8.13 -20.42
CA PHE A 62 5.10 -9.49 -20.82
C PHE A 62 3.60 -9.71 -21.01
N ALA A 63 2.78 -9.19 -20.07
CA ALA A 63 1.34 -9.34 -20.13
C ALA A 63 0.74 -8.65 -21.37
N VAL A 64 1.13 -7.39 -21.59
CA VAL A 64 0.65 -6.56 -22.69
C VAL A 64 1.08 -7.12 -24.05
N LYS A 65 2.36 -7.53 -24.17
CA LYS A 65 2.88 -8.14 -25.41
C LYS A 65 2.08 -9.38 -25.78
N ASN A 66 1.89 -10.30 -24.84
CA ASN A 66 1.20 -11.55 -25.14
C ASN A 66 -0.32 -11.35 -25.34
N TRP A 67 -0.94 -10.39 -24.66
CA TRP A 67 -2.35 -10.03 -24.91
C TRP A 67 -2.57 -9.66 -26.37
N TRP A 68 -1.75 -8.74 -26.90
CA TRP A 68 -1.89 -8.25 -28.26
C TRP A 68 -1.46 -9.27 -29.31
N ARG A 69 -0.53 -10.17 -28.97
CA ARG A 69 -0.16 -11.31 -29.80
C ARG A 69 -1.35 -12.26 -30.00
N THR A 70 -2.02 -12.65 -28.92
CA THR A 70 -3.22 -13.51 -28.98
C THR A 70 -4.38 -12.79 -29.67
N THR A 71 -4.60 -11.51 -29.35
CA THR A 71 -5.62 -10.69 -30.03
C THR A 71 -5.38 -10.62 -31.53
N GLY A 72 -4.14 -10.37 -31.96
CA GLY A 72 -3.80 -10.31 -33.39
C GLY A 72 -4.02 -11.63 -34.13
N TYR A 73 -4.07 -12.75 -33.42
CA TYR A 73 -4.23 -14.08 -33.99
C TYR A 73 -5.67 -14.60 -33.95
N LEU A 74 -6.40 -14.39 -32.86
CA LEU A 74 -7.72 -15.01 -32.63
C LEU A 74 -8.91 -14.06 -32.82
N TYR A 75 -8.70 -12.74 -32.83
CA TYR A 75 -9.79 -11.77 -32.95
C TYR A 75 -10.24 -11.61 -34.40
N ASP A 76 -11.51 -11.88 -34.66
CA ASP A 76 -12.13 -11.59 -35.94
C ASP A 76 -12.62 -10.14 -35.97
N LYS A 77 -11.96 -9.31 -36.79
CA LYS A 77 -12.26 -7.89 -36.89
C LYS A 77 -13.60 -7.58 -37.57
N LYS A 78 -14.17 -8.52 -38.33
CA LYS A 78 -15.48 -8.34 -38.96
C LYS A 78 -16.58 -8.60 -37.95
N GLU A 79 -16.43 -9.68 -37.18
CA GLU A 79 -17.44 -10.09 -36.20
C GLU A 79 -17.29 -9.40 -34.85
N ASN A 80 -16.13 -8.83 -34.56
CA ASN A 80 -15.76 -8.30 -33.24
C ASN A 80 -15.85 -9.36 -32.13
N LEU A 81 -15.50 -10.60 -32.46
CA LEU A 81 -15.50 -11.76 -31.56
C LEU A 81 -14.18 -12.54 -31.68
N PHE A 82 -13.87 -13.32 -30.65
CA PHE A 82 -12.69 -14.18 -30.61
C PHE A 82 -13.04 -15.62 -30.95
N PHE A 83 -12.32 -16.20 -31.91
CA PHE A 83 -12.29 -17.64 -32.08
C PHE A 83 -11.69 -18.29 -30.81
N ARG A 84 -12.20 -19.46 -30.43
CA ARG A 84 -11.67 -20.17 -29.26
C ARG A 84 -10.19 -20.47 -29.43
N ASP A 85 -9.78 -20.93 -30.60
CA ASP A 85 -8.40 -21.16 -31.02
C ASP A 85 -8.33 -21.27 -32.56
N SER A 86 -7.14 -21.52 -33.12
CA SER A 86 -6.93 -21.60 -34.57
C SER A 86 -7.68 -22.72 -35.29
N THR A 87 -8.11 -23.78 -34.59
CA THR A 87 -8.85 -24.90 -35.19
C THR A 87 -10.29 -24.53 -35.56
N TYR A 88 -10.75 -23.34 -35.18
CA TYR A 88 -12.10 -22.84 -35.46
C TYR A 88 -12.17 -21.82 -36.60
N PHE A 89 -11.04 -21.41 -37.19
CA PHE A 89 -11.03 -20.39 -38.27
C PHE A 89 -11.89 -20.80 -39.48
N ASP A 90 -11.80 -22.07 -39.87
CA ASP A 90 -12.50 -22.60 -41.03
C ASP A 90 -13.79 -23.37 -40.67
N LYS A 91 -14.07 -23.55 -39.37
CA LYS A 91 -15.29 -24.22 -38.90
C LYS A 91 -16.49 -23.29 -38.96
N ARG A 92 -17.66 -23.86 -39.21
CA ARG A 92 -18.95 -23.16 -39.22
C ARG A 92 -19.97 -23.90 -38.36
N GLU A 93 -20.91 -23.14 -37.83
CA GLU A 93 -22.13 -23.67 -37.21
C GLU A 93 -23.07 -24.23 -38.31
N PRO A 94 -24.10 -25.02 -37.96
CA PRO A 94 -25.05 -25.56 -38.93
C PRO A 94 -25.72 -24.50 -39.81
N ASN A 95 -25.93 -23.30 -39.30
CA ASN A 95 -26.49 -22.18 -40.06
C ASN A 95 -25.50 -21.48 -41.03
N GLY A 96 -24.25 -21.95 -41.12
CA GLY A 96 -23.20 -21.42 -41.98
C GLY A 96 -22.39 -20.26 -41.38
N GLU A 97 -22.75 -19.77 -40.19
CA GLU A 97 -22.02 -18.73 -39.48
C GLU A 97 -20.73 -19.26 -38.85
N LYS A 98 -19.84 -18.34 -38.48
CA LYS A 98 -18.60 -18.69 -37.76
C LYS A 98 -18.89 -19.16 -36.33
N VAL A 99 -18.10 -20.13 -35.86
CA VAL A 99 -18.21 -20.67 -34.50
C VAL A 99 -17.62 -19.70 -33.48
N PHE A 100 -18.47 -18.97 -32.77
CA PHE A 100 -18.09 -18.14 -31.62
C PHE A 100 -18.77 -18.61 -30.35
N TRP A 101 -17.96 -19.15 -29.45
CA TRP A 101 -18.41 -19.67 -28.18
C TRP A 101 -18.65 -18.56 -27.16
N SER A 102 -19.81 -18.57 -26.52
CA SER A 102 -20.22 -17.59 -25.51
C SER A 102 -19.23 -17.50 -24.35
N ARG A 103 -18.97 -18.60 -23.64
CA ARG A 103 -18.02 -18.59 -22.51
C ARG A 103 -16.60 -18.21 -22.93
N GLY A 104 -16.14 -18.61 -24.13
CA GLY A 104 -14.83 -18.20 -24.65
C GLY A 104 -14.70 -16.69 -24.79
N ASN A 105 -15.70 -16.04 -25.41
CA ASN A 105 -15.75 -14.59 -25.52
C ASN A 105 -16.00 -13.90 -24.16
N GLY A 106 -16.76 -14.53 -23.27
CA GLY A 106 -16.94 -14.11 -21.89
C GLY A 106 -15.61 -14.04 -21.14
N TRP A 107 -14.74 -15.04 -21.30
CA TRP A 107 -13.40 -15.04 -20.70
C TRP A 107 -12.58 -13.86 -21.19
N VAL A 108 -12.59 -13.58 -22.49
CA VAL A 108 -11.85 -12.44 -23.03
C VAL A 108 -12.39 -11.12 -22.50
N LEU A 109 -13.71 -10.91 -22.53
CA LEU A 109 -14.31 -9.64 -22.12
C LEU A 109 -14.16 -9.39 -20.61
N ALA A 110 -14.36 -10.41 -19.78
CA ALA A 110 -14.07 -10.32 -18.35
C ALA A 110 -12.56 -10.19 -18.07
N GLY A 111 -11.71 -10.81 -18.89
CA GLY A 111 -10.26 -10.70 -18.82
C GLY A 111 -9.76 -9.28 -19.11
N LEU A 112 -10.40 -8.59 -20.07
CA LEU A 112 -10.19 -7.17 -20.33
C LEU A 112 -10.47 -6.33 -19.09
N VAL A 113 -11.61 -6.54 -18.44
CA VAL A 113 -11.97 -5.84 -17.20
C VAL A 113 -10.91 -6.07 -16.13
N ARG A 114 -10.57 -7.32 -15.84
CA ARG A 114 -9.60 -7.67 -14.79
C ARG A 114 -8.19 -7.15 -15.08
N THR A 115 -7.82 -7.01 -16.35
CA THR A 115 -6.56 -6.38 -16.77
C THR A 115 -6.61 -4.87 -16.59
N LEU A 116 -7.68 -4.22 -17.06
CA LEU A 116 -7.90 -2.77 -16.94
C LEU A 116 -8.02 -2.29 -15.50
N GLN A 117 -8.40 -3.16 -14.56
CA GLN A 117 -8.46 -2.84 -13.14
C GLN A 117 -7.08 -2.60 -12.48
N TYR A 118 -6.02 -3.17 -13.04
CA TYR A 118 -4.66 -3.07 -12.49
C TYR A 118 -3.66 -2.43 -13.46
N LEU A 119 -4.05 -2.24 -14.73
CA LEU A 119 -3.28 -1.46 -15.69
C LEU A 119 -3.28 0.01 -15.23
N PRO A 120 -2.12 0.67 -15.09
CA PRO A 120 -2.06 2.07 -14.68
C PRO A 120 -2.99 2.95 -15.53
N MET A 121 -3.68 3.90 -14.90
CA MET A 121 -4.64 4.77 -15.61
C MET A 121 -4.00 5.58 -16.75
N ASN A 122 -2.71 5.88 -16.61
CA ASN A 122 -1.89 6.60 -17.58
C ASN A 122 -1.03 5.69 -18.48
N ASP A 123 -1.24 4.38 -18.46
CA ASP A 123 -0.51 3.45 -19.33
C ASP A 123 -0.82 3.75 -20.82
N PRO A 124 0.20 3.82 -21.69
CA PRO A 124 0.02 4.19 -23.10
C PRO A 124 -0.78 3.16 -23.91
N GLN A 125 -0.87 1.91 -23.47
CA GLN A 125 -1.64 0.85 -24.12
C GLN A 125 -3.09 0.82 -23.66
N ARG A 126 -3.44 1.46 -22.53
CA ARG A 126 -4.81 1.51 -21.99
C ARG A 126 -5.86 1.93 -23.02
N PRO A 127 -5.67 2.97 -23.86
CA PRO A 127 -6.65 3.34 -24.89
C PRO A 127 -6.94 2.21 -25.89
N ARG A 128 -5.93 1.38 -26.20
CA ARG A 128 -6.09 0.24 -27.11
C ARG A 128 -6.92 -0.87 -26.48
N PHE A 129 -6.71 -1.17 -25.20
CA PHE A 129 -7.54 -2.11 -24.43
C PHE A 129 -9.00 -1.63 -24.32
N VAL A 130 -9.20 -0.35 -24.00
CA VAL A 130 -10.54 0.24 -23.91
C VAL A 130 -11.29 0.18 -25.25
N ARG A 131 -10.60 0.41 -26.37
CA ARG A 131 -11.22 0.26 -27.71
C ARG A 131 -11.68 -1.18 -27.96
N LEU A 132 -10.82 -2.18 -27.69
CA LEU A 132 -11.20 -3.58 -27.86
C LEU A 132 -12.40 -3.96 -26.97
N PHE A 133 -12.38 -3.52 -25.70
CA PHE A 133 -13.48 -3.73 -24.77
C PHE A 133 -14.80 -3.16 -25.30
N ARG A 134 -14.80 -1.92 -25.80
CA ARG A 134 -15.99 -1.28 -26.37
C ARG A 134 -16.49 -2.02 -27.62
N GLN A 135 -15.60 -2.40 -28.53
CA GLN A 135 -15.98 -3.12 -29.76
C GLN A 135 -16.65 -4.46 -29.46
N MET A 136 -16.07 -5.23 -28.54
CA MET A 136 -16.67 -6.50 -28.10
C MET A 136 -17.99 -6.27 -27.36
N ALA A 137 -18.05 -5.31 -26.44
CA ALA A 137 -19.27 -5.00 -25.70
C ALA A 137 -20.44 -4.63 -26.62
N GLU A 138 -20.16 -3.82 -27.65
CA GLU A 138 -21.13 -3.45 -28.68
C GLU A 138 -21.67 -4.67 -29.43
N LYS A 139 -20.80 -5.58 -29.91
CA LYS A 139 -21.24 -6.81 -30.56
C LYS A 139 -22.01 -7.72 -29.60
N ILE A 140 -21.52 -7.92 -28.38
CA ILE A 140 -22.17 -8.77 -27.39
C ILE A 140 -23.59 -8.26 -27.09
N LEU A 141 -23.79 -6.95 -26.99
CA LEU A 141 -25.12 -6.37 -26.79
C LEU A 141 -26.12 -6.78 -27.89
N THR A 142 -25.69 -6.85 -29.16
CA THR A 142 -26.59 -7.23 -30.27
C THR A 142 -26.98 -8.70 -30.27
N LEU A 143 -26.28 -9.54 -29.49
CA LEU A 143 -26.49 -10.99 -29.46
C LEU A 143 -27.28 -11.45 -28.23
N GLN A 144 -27.72 -10.52 -27.37
CA GLN A 144 -28.56 -10.84 -26.22
C GLN A 144 -29.91 -11.35 -26.67
N GLN A 145 -30.36 -12.46 -26.09
CA GLN A 145 -31.63 -13.10 -26.46
C GLN A 145 -32.83 -12.42 -25.75
N PRO A 146 -34.06 -12.68 -26.22
CA PRO A 146 -35.27 -12.15 -25.59
C PRO A 146 -35.44 -12.53 -24.10
N ASP A 147 -34.86 -13.62 -23.63
CA ASP A 147 -34.85 -14.01 -22.22
C ASP A 147 -33.81 -13.25 -21.36
N GLY A 148 -32.90 -12.50 -22.01
CA GLY A 148 -31.85 -11.72 -21.36
C GLY A 148 -30.48 -12.41 -21.29
N LEU A 149 -30.38 -13.68 -21.68
CA LEU A 149 -29.13 -14.44 -21.66
C LEU A 149 -28.48 -14.48 -23.05
N TRP A 150 -27.28 -15.04 -23.11
CA TRP A 150 -26.57 -15.37 -24.34
C TRP A 150 -26.51 -16.89 -24.50
N PRO A 151 -26.75 -17.42 -25.72
CA PRO A 151 -26.72 -18.86 -26.00
C PRO A 151 -25.28 -19.37 -26.02
N ALA A 152 -25.09 -20.68 -25.95
CA ALA A 152 -23.74 -21.26 -26.04
C ALA A 152 -23.02 -20.89 -27.36
N ALA A 153 -23.73 -20.90 -28.49
CA ALA A 153 -23.25 -20.43 -29.79
C ALA A 153 -23.77 -19.02 -30.10
N LEU A 154 -22.88 -18.03 -30.06
CA LEU A 154 -23.24 -16.61 -30.15
C LEU A 154 -23.91 -16.23 -31.49
N LEU A 155 -23.59 -16.93 -32.57
CA LEU A 155 -24.17 -16.70 -33.90
C LEU A 155 -25.16 -17.79 -34.35
N ASP A 156 -25.46 -18.79 -33.50
CA ASP A 156 -26.44 -19.84 -33.81
C ASP A 156 -27.31 -20.22 -32.61
N ALA A 157 -28.05 -19.22 -32.10
CA ALA A 157 -28.93 -19.41 -30.95
C ALA A 157 -30.03 -20.48 -31.18
N LYS A 158 -30.42 -20.72 -32.43
CA LYS A 158 -31.50 -21.66 -32.78
C LYS A 158 -31.07 -23.11 -32.58
N ASP A 159 -29.84 -23.43 -32.95
CA ASP A 159 -29.29 -24.78 -32.76
C ASP A 159 -28.95 -25.05 -31.28
N TYR A 160 -28.68 -24.00 -30.50
CA TYR A 160 -28.34 -24.10 -29.07
C TYR A 160 -29.32 -23.31 -28.17
N PRO A 161 -30.60 -23.74 -28.04
CA PRO A 161 -31.64 -22.98 -27.34
C PRO A 161 -31.53 -23.03 -25.81
N ALA A 162 -30.66 -23.88 -25.27
CA ALA A 162 -30.47 -23.99 -23.82
C ALA A 162 -29.88 -22.70 -23.25
N LYS A 163 -30.38 -22.29 -22.07
CA LYS A 163 -29.79 -21.18 -21.31
C LYS A 163 -28.34 -21.52 -20.99
N GLU A 164 -27.45 -20.55 -21.13
CA GLU A 164 -26.04 -20.71 -20.78
C GLU A 164 -25.62 -19.61 -19.80
N THR A 165 -25.46 -19.97 -18.51
CA THR A 165 -25.31 -18.98 -17.44
C THR A 165 -23.89 -18.48 -17.24
N SER A 166 -22.86 -19.25 -17.62
CA SER A 166 -21.47 -18.86 -17.34
C SER A 166 -20.95 -17.77 -18.27
N GLY A 167 -21.17 -17.89 -19.59
CA GLY A 167 -20.84 -16.82 -20.53
C GLY A 167 -21.73 -15.59 -20.30
N SER A 168 -23.03 -15.79 -20.08
CA SER A 168 -23.96 -14.70 -19.73
C SER A 168 -23.53 -13.94 -18.46
N ALA A 169 -23.05 -14.63 -17.43
CA ALA A 169 -22.54 -13.99 -16.23
C ALA A 169 -21.24 -13.22 -16.48
N LEU A 170 -20.31 -13.74 -17.28
CA LEU A 170 -19.09 -13.03 -17.67
C LEU A 170 -19.39 -11.76 -18.48
N PHE A 171 -20.35 -11.82 -19.39
CA PHE A 171 -20.83 -10.63 -20.11
C PHE A 171 -21.51 -9.64 -19.17
N THR A 172 -22.39 -10.10 -18.29
CA THR A 172 -23.08 -9.25 -17.31
C THR A 172 -22.08 -8.51 -16.43
N TYR A 173 -21.06 -9.21 -15.90
CA TYR A 173 -19.95 -8.61 -15.17
C TYR A 173 -19.26 -7.51 -15.97
N ALA A 174 -18.86 -7.82 -17.20
CA ALA A 174 -18.06 -6.91 -17.98
C ALA A 174 -18.84 -5.67 -18.45
N LEU A 175 -20.09 -5.86 -18.87
CA LEU A 175 -20.99 -4.77 -19.25
C LEU A 175 -21.35 -3.89 -18.04
N ALA A 176 -21.66 -4.49 -16.88
CA ALA A 176 -21.92 -3.76 -15.64
C ALA A 176 -20.72 -2.91 -15.23
N TRP A 177 -19.50 -3.49 -15.24
CA TRP A 177 -18.27 -2.74 -14.97
C TRP A 177 -18.07 -1.61 -15.98
N GLY A 178 -18.28 -1.87 -17.28
CA GLY A 178 -18.15 -0.86 -18.33
C GLY A 178 -19.08 0.34 -18.14
N VAL A 179 -20.32 0.10 -17.69
CA VAL A 179 -21.28 1.16 -17.31
C VAL A 179 -20.82 1.89 -16.05
N ASN A 180 -20.38 1.17 -15.02
CA ASN A 180 -19.90 1.74 -13.76
C ASN A 180 -18.67 2.65 -13.96
N GLN A 181 -17.79 2.31 -14.91
CA GLN A 181 -16.60 3.09 -15.25
C GLN A 181 -16.87 4.23 -16.26
N GLY A 182 -18.10 4.40 -16.73
CA GLY A 182 -18.43 5.37 -17.79
C GLY A 182 -17.77 5.04 -19.15
N LEU A 183 -17.35 3.79 -19.36
CA LEU A 183 -16.77 3.34 -20.63
C LEU A 183 -17.84 2.93 -21.64
N LEU A 184 -19.01 2.52 -21.16
CA LEU A 184 -20.19 2.17 -21.94
C LEU A 184 -21.34 3.12 -21.60
N ASP A 185 -22.14 3.48 -22.60
CA ASP A 185 -23.28 4.36 -22.40
C ASP A 185 -24.32 3.72 -21.47
N ARG A 186 -24.68 4.41 -20.39
CA ARG A 186 -25.57 3.87 -19.37
C ARG A 186 -26.96 3.59 -19.93
N THR A 187 -27.52 4.50 -20.73
CA THR A 187 -28.89 4.38 -21.26
C THR A 187 -29.04 3.19 -22.19
N LYS A 188 -27.98 2.86 -22.93
CA LYS A 188 -27.91 1.74 -23.86
C LYS A 188 -27.63 0.40 -23.17
N PHE A 189 -26.67 0.34 -22.25
CA PHE A 189 -26.16 -0.94 -21.71
C PHE A 189 -26.78 -1.36 -20.38
N GLU A 190 -27.21 -0.43 -19.52
CA GLU A 190 -27.80 -0.78 -18.22
C GLU A 190 -29.07 -1.64 -18.34
N PRO A 191 -30.00 -1.39 -19.28
CA PRO A 191 -31.18 -2.25 -19.44
C PRO A 191 -30.82 -3.72 -19.74
N ALA A 192 -29.83 -3.93 -20.61
CA ALA A 192 -29.34 -5.27 -20.96
C ALA A 192 -28.70 -5.97 -19.75
N VAL A 193 -27.90 -5.25 -18.96
CA VAL A 193 -27.30 -5.76 -17.72
C VAL A 193 -28.37 -6.18 -16.72
N ARG A 194 -29.39 -5.34 -16.49
CA ARG A 194 -30.47 -5.65 -15.54
C ARG A 194 -31.30 -6.85 -15.99
N LYS A 195 -31.59 -6.95 -17.28
CA LYS A 195 -32.31 -8.08 -17.86
C LYS A 195 -31.53 -9.39 -17.71
N ALA A 196 -30.23 -9.37 -18.00
CA ALA A 196 -29.36 -10.52 -17.82
C ALA A 196 -29.25 -10.92 -16.34
N TRP A 197 -29.10 -9.96 -15.43
CA TRP A 197 -29.03 -10.22 -13.99
C TRP A 197 -30.31 -10.88 -13.46
N ALA A 198 -31.49 -10.39 -13.86
CA ALA A 198 -32.77 -10.99 -13.49
C ALA A 198 -32.87 -12.44 -14.00
N ALA A 199 -32.46 -12.70 -15.24
CA ALA A 199 -32.44 -14.04 -15.80
C ALA A 199 -31.45 -14.98 -15.09
N LEU A 200 -30.26 -14.48 -14.73
CA LEU A 200 -29.26 -15.24 -13.97
C LEU A 200 -29.76 -15.61 -12.56
N ILE A 201 -30.43 -14.69 -11.86
CA ILE A 201 -31.07 -14.98 -10.56
C ILE A 201 -32.11 -16.10 -10.72
N GLY A 202 -32.90 -16.06 -11.80
CA GLY A 202 -33.88 -17.11 -12.10
C GLY A 202 -33.28 -18.49 -12.38
N CYS A 203 -31.95 -18.60 -12.55
CA CYS A 203 -31.23 -19.86 -12.69
C CYS A 203 -30.58 -20.34 -11.38
N VAL A 204 -30.77 -19.63 -10.27
CA VAL A 204 -30.32 -20.06 -8.94
C VAL A 204 -31.43 -20.86 -8.27
N ALA A 205 -31.17 -22.15 -8.02
CA ALA A 205 -32.10 -23.02 -7.31
C ALA A 205 -32.26 -22.59 -5.84
N ALA A 206 -33.30 -23.08 -5.17
CA ALA A 206 -33.63 -22.70 -3.79
C ALA A 206 -32.52 -23.01 -2.77
N ASP A 207 -31.67 -24.01 -3.06
CA ASP A 207 -30.50 -24.38 -2.26
C ASP A 207 -29.25 -23.53 -2.56
N GLY A 208 -29.34 -22.56 -3.48
CA GLY A 208 -28.26 -21.70 -3.92
C GLY A 208 -27.45 -22.21 -5.10
N LYS A 209 -27.76 -23.39 -5.67
CA LYS A 209 -27.05 -23.92 -6.83
C LYS A 209 -27.35 -23.10 -8.09
N LEU A 210 -26.30 -22.59 -8.73
CA LEU A 210 -26.41 -22.00 -10.06
C LEU A 210 -26.53 -23.11 -11.12
N THR A 211 -27.64 -23.15 -11.83
CA THR A 211 -27.91 -24.13 -12.90
C THR A 211 -27.54 -23.60 -14.29
N ASN A 212 -27.77 -24.39 -15.34
CA ASN A 212 -27.58 -24.03 -16.74
C ASN A 212 -26.13 -23.64 -17.10
N VAL A 213 -25.16 -24.22 -16.38
CA VAL A 213 -23.73 -23.98 -16.62
C VAL A 213 -23.19 -25.04 -17.57
N GLN A 214 -22.96 -24.68 -18.84
CA GLN A 214 -22.35 -25.60 -19.79
C GLN A 214 -21.06 -26.22 -19.20
N PRO A 215 -20.93 -27.55 -19.12
CA PRO A 215 -19.73 -28.24 -18.60
C PRO A 215 -18.43 -27.85 -19.32
N ILE A 216 -17.29 -28.25 -18.76
CA ILE A 216 -15.96 -27.97 -19.33
C ILE A 216 -15.91 -28.33 -20.82
N GLY A 217 -15.38 -27.43 -21.65
CA GLY A 217 -15.41 -27.57 -23.10
C GLY A 217 -14.61 -26.50 -23.83
N ALA A 218 -14.64 -26.58 -25.16
CA ALA A 218 -13.88 -25.73 -26.07
C ALA A 218 -14.76 -25.12 -27.19
N ASN A 219 -16.07 -25.33 -27.12
CA ASN A 219 -17.05 -25.00 -28.17
C ASN A 219 -18.47 -25.01 -27.59
N PRO A 220 -19.46 -24.46 -28.32
CA PRO A 220 -20.87 -24.63 -28.00
C PRO A 220 -21.27 -26.11 -27.96
N LYS A 221 -22.14 -26.49 -27.03
CA LYS A 221 -22.66 -27.86 -26.87
C LYS A 221 -24.07 -27.84 -26.32
N HIS A 222 -24.83 -28.90 -26.56
CA HIS A 222 -25.99 -29.25 -25.74
C HIS A 222 -25.52 -29.79 -24.39
N PHE A 223 -26.28 -29.51 -23.32
CA PHE A 223 -25.99 -29.96 -21.97
C PHE A 223 -27.25 -29.99 -21.12
N ASP A 224 -27.17 -30.68 -20.00
CA ASP A 224 -28.22 -30.77 -19.00
C ASP A 224 -28.48 -29.40 -18.33
N PRO A 225 -29.72 -28.87 -18.35
CA PRO A 225 -30.09 -27.64 -17.65
C PRO A 225 -29.75 -27.64 -16.16
N ASP A 226 -29.70 -28.80 -15.48
CA ASP A 226 -29.34 -28.90 -14.07
C ASP A 226 -27.81 -28.86 -13.82
N SER A 227 -27.00 -28.76 -14.88
CA SER A 227 -25.55 -28.70 -14.76
C SER A 227 -25.05 -27.44 -14.04
N THR A 228 -23.97 -27.62 -13.27
CA THR A 228 -23.28 -26.54 -12.55
C THR A 228 -21.76 -26.74 -12.64
N ALA A 229 -21.00 -25.68 -12.40
CA ALA A 229 -19.55 -25.76 -12.25
C ALA A 229 -18.97 -24.59 -11.45
N PRO A 230 -17.84 -24.76 -10.72
CA PRO A 230 -17.23 -23.71 -9.91
C PRO A 230 -16.88 -22.43 -10.70
N PHE A 231 -16.45 -22.56 -11.96
CA PHE A 231 -16.15 -21.40 -12.81
C PHE A 231 -17.42 -20.60 -13.17
N GLY A 232 -18.57 -21.27 -13.31
CA GLY A 232 -19.86 -20.63 -13.54
C GLY A 232 -20.32 -19.86 -12.30
N VAL A 233 -20.18 -20.46 -11.11
CA VAL A 233 -20.43 -19.78 -9.83
C VAL A 233 -19.51 -18.57 -9.66
N GLY A 234 -18.22 -18.70 -9.98
CA GLY A 234 -17.28 -17.57 -9.96
C GLY A 234 -17.68 -16.43 -10.91
N ALA A 235 -18.13 -16.76 -12.12
CA ALA A 235 -18.64 -15.76 -13.07
C ALA A 235 -19.92 -15.08 -12.55
N PHE A 236 -20.83 -15.82 -11.93
CA PHE A 236 -22.05 -15.28 -11.32
C PHE A 236 -21.73 -14.31 -10.17
N LEU A 237 -20.76 -14.65 -9.32
CA LEU A 237 -20.30 -13.76 -8.24
C LEU A 237 -19.64 -12.49 -8.76
N LEU A 238 -18.86 -12.57 -9.86
CA LEU A 238 -18.34 -11.39 -10.54
C LEU A 238 -19.48 -10.50 -11.07
N ALA A 239 -20.48 -11.09 -11.74
CA ALA A 239 -21.64 -10.34 -12.22
C ALA A 239 -22.36 -9.64 -11.06
N GLY A 240 -22.64 -10.37 -9.99
CA GLY A 240 -23.29 -9.86 -8.79
C GLY A 240 -22.52 -8.70 -8.15
N SER A 241 -21.19 -8.76 -8.10
CA SER A 241 -20.39 -7.68 -7.49
C SER A 241 -20.51 -6.35 -8.23
N GLU A 242 -20.53 -6.36 -9.56
CA GLU A 242 -20.62 -5.13 -10.36
C GLU A 242 -22.05 -4.62 -10.50
N VAL A 243 -23.05 -5.52 -10.51
CA VAL A 243 -24.46 -5.13 -10.43
C VAL A 243 -24.78 -4.54 -9.05
N TYR A 244 -24.25 -5.12 -7.98
CA TYR A 244 -24.34 -4.57 -6.63
C TYR A 244 -23.71 -3.17 -6.56
N ARG A 245 -22.49 -3.01 -7.08
CA ARG A 245 -21.85 -1.68 -7.19
C ARG A 245 -22.74 -0.70 -7.94
N MET A 246 -23.30 -1.09 -9.08
CA MET A 246 -24.18 -0.23 -9.87
C MET A 246 -25.39 0.27 -9.06
N ALA A 247 -25.99 -0.61 -8.26
CA ALA A 247 -27.10 -0.26 -7.37
C ALA A 247 -26.65 0.68 -6.25
N VAL A 248 -25.52 0.39 -5.60
CA VAL A 248 -24.95 1.23 -4.53
C VAL A 248 -24.64 2.64 -5.05
N LEU A 249 -23.92 2.78 -6.16
CA LEU A 249 -23.55 4.08 -6.72
C LEU A 249 -24.79 4.93 -7.10
N LYS A 250 -25.86 4.29 -7.56
CA LYS A 250 -27.12 4.97 -7.89
C LYS A 250 -27.85 5.48 -6.65
N ASN A 251 -27.89 4.68 -5.58
CA ASN A 251 -28.71 4.96 -4.41
C ASN A 251 -27.98 5.82 -3.36
N ALA A 252 -26.67 5.65 -3.23
CA ALA A 252 -25.87 6.24 -2.15
C ALA A 252 -25.30 7.63 -2.48
N ALA A 253 -25.37 8.07 -3.74
CA ALA A 253 -24.82 9.34 -4.23
C ALA A 253 -23.43 9.68 -3.65
N PRO A 254 -22.42 8.82 -3.88
CA PRO A 254 -21.12 8.96 -3.24
C PRO A 254 -20.40 10.27 -3.60
N VAL A 255 -19.53 10.72 -2.70
CA VAL A 255 -18.61 11.83 -2.95
C VAL A 255 -17.33 11.28 -3.59
N ALA A 256 -17.06 11.67 -4.82
CA ALA A 256 -15.84 11.29 -5.53
C ALA A 256 -14.62 12.02 -4.97
N VAL A 257 -13.57 11.26 -4.63
CA VAL A 257 -12.27 11.77 -4.18
C VAL A 257 -11.21 11.36 -5.20
N LYS A 258 -10.70 12.34 -5.95
CA LYS A 258 -9.62 12.15 -6.94
C LYS A 258 -8.27 12.36 -6.26
N VAL A 259 -7.43 11.34 -6.30
CA VAL A 259 -6.08 11.37 -5.74
C VAL A 259 -5.08 11.24 -6.87
N THR A 260 -4.19 12.21 -6.98
CA THR A 260 -3.13 12.26 -7.99
C THR A 260 -1.77 12.10 -7.32
N ASN A 261 -0.97 11.17 -7.86
CA ASN A 261 0.46 11.10 -7.56
C ASN A 261 1.21 12.05 -8.51
N PRO A 262 1.75 13.19 -8.05
CA PRO A 262 2.42 14.13 -8.95
C PRO A 262 3.84 13.69 -9.34
N SER A 263 4.44 12.71 -8.64
CA SER A 263 5.85 12.37 -8.82
C SER A 263 6.08 11.36 -9.94
N GLY A 264 7.33 11.31 -10.41
CA GLY A 264 7.83 10.36 -11.41
C GLY A 264 8.11 8.96 -10.85
N PHE A 265 7.62 8.64 -9.66
CA PHE A 265 7.84 7.36 -8.99
C PHE A 265 6.56 6.83 -8.37
N ARG A 266 6.52 5.51 -8.17
CA ARG A 266 5.37 4.79 -7.60
C ARG A 266 5.20 5.11 -6.11
N ARG A 267 3.95 5.24 -5.66
CA ARG A 267 3.57 5.35 -4.25
C ARG A 267 2.76 4.14 -3.84
N ASP A 268 3.22 3.47 -2.79
CA ASP A 268 2.57 2.29 -2.22
C ASP A 268 2.16 2.59 -0.78
N CYS A 269 0.93 2.20 -0.43
CA CYS A 269 0.31 2.38 0.88
C CYS A 269 0.40 3.83 1.38
N GLU A 270 0.29 4.81 0.48
CA GLU A 270 0.38 6.22 0.87
C GLU A 270 -0.96 6.65 1.50
N THR A 271 -0.91 7.24 2.70
CA THR A 271 -2.11 7.68 3.40
C THR A 271 -2.69 8.96 2.77
N VAL A 272 -4.00 8.94 2.52
CA VAL A 272 -4.79 10.10 2.14
C VAL A 272 -5.62 10.53 3.34
N GLU A 273 -5.60 11.81 3.66
CA GLU A 273 -6.48 12.42 4.66
C GLU A 273 -7.47 13.37 3.98
N VAL A 274 -8.77 13.13 4.19
CA VAL A 274 -9.86 13.99 3.73
C VAL A 274 -10.52 14.64 4.95
N ARG A 275 -10.78 15.94 4.87
CA ARG A 275 -11.54 16.67 5.89
C ARG A 275 -13.04 16.42 5.69
N GLY A 276 -13.75 16.11 6.77
CA GLY A 276 -15.19 15.84 6.75
C GLY A 276 -16.03 17.02 6.23
N ALA A 277 -15.57 18.26 6.39
CA ALA A 277 -16.22 19.44 5.80
C ALA A 277 -16.27 19.39 4.25
N ALA A 278 -15.41 18.57 3.62
CA ALA A 278 -15.42 18.34 2.20
C ALA A 278 -16.22 17.08 1.80
N LEU A 279 -16.93 16.44 2.74
CA LEU A 279 -17.81 15.30 2.50
C LEU A 279 -19.26 15.70 2.86
N PRO A 280 -19.85 16.69 2.18
CA PRO A 280 -21.17 17.18 2.53
C PRO A 280 -22.25 16.11 2.29
N GLY A 281 -23.25 16.07 3.16
CA GLY A 281 -24.41 15.19 3.01
C GLY A 281 -24.18 13.72 3.37
N LEU A 282 -22.96 13.35 3.77
CA LEU A 282 -22.65 12.02 4.30
C LEU A 282 -22.65 12.04 5.84
N ASP A 283 -23.21 10.99 6.44
CA ASP A 283 -23.06 10.73 7.87
C ASP A 283 -21.60 10.45 8.21
N LYS A 284 -21.17 10.71 9.46
CA LYS A 284 -19.76 10.58 9.88
C LYS A 284 -19.24 9.13 9.97
N SER A 285 -20.00 8.16 9.45
CA SER A 285 -19.61 6.76 9.32
C SER A 285 -19.25 6.46 7.87
N TRP A 286 -18.11 6.96 7.41
CA TRP A 286 -17.67 6.85 6.02
C TRP A 286 -17.05 5.49 5.70
N ALA A 287 -17.32 4.99 4.49
CA ALA A 287 -16.61 3.91 3.84
C ALA A 287 -15.99 4.40 2.52
N VAL A 288 -14.85 3.82 2.14
CA VAL A 288 -14.13 4.18 0.92
C VAL A 288 -14.12 3.00 -0.05
N MET A 289 -14.67 3.20 -1.24
CA MET A 289 -14.63 2.23 -2.33
C MET A 289 -13.63 2.67 -3.40
N ASP A 290 -12.73 1.79 -3.80
CA ASP A 290 -11.85 2.04 -4.94
C ASP A 290 -12.68 2.15 -6.23
N GLY A 291 -12.50 3.26 -6.95
CA GLY A 291 -13.30 3.62 -8.13
C GLY A 291 -13.20 2.63 -9.30
N ILE A 292 -12.15 1.81 -9.33
CA ILE A 292 -11.84 0.93 -10.47
C ILE A 292 -12.18 -0.53 -10.16
N SER A 293 -11.81 -0.99 -8.97
CA SER A 293 -11.85 -2.40 -8.55
C SER A 293 -13.03 -2.76 -7.65
N SER A 294 -13.79 -1.77 -7.18
CA SER A 294 -14.97 -2.00 -6.31
C SER A 294 -14.62 -2.53 -4.92
N ARG A 295 -13.34 -2.59 -4.59
CA ARG A 295 -12.85 -2.99 -3.28
C ARG A 295 -13.17 -1.89 -2.27
N ILE A 296 -13.78 -2.28 -1.15
CA ILE A 296 -13.84 -1.43 0.04
C ILE A 296 -12.46 -1.42 0.70
N LEU A 297 -11.90 -0.22 0.86
CA LEU A 297 -10.57 -0.01 1.41
C LEU A 297 -10.61 0.04 2.94
N ASP A 298 -9.51 -0.40 3.55
CA ASP A 298 -9.25 -0.14 4.97
C ASP A 298 -9.24 1.38 5.16
N SER A 299 -10.14 1.86 6.02
CA SER A 299 -10.33 3.28 6.29
C SER A 299 -10.54 3.53 7.77
N GLN A 300 -10.31 4.77 8.18
CA GLN A 300 -10.39 5.20 9.56
C GLN A 300 -10.97 6.60 9.63
N SER A 301 -12.05 6.75 10.38
CA SER A 301 -12.60 8.06 10.71
C SER A 301 -12.13 8.45 12.12
N TYR A 302 -11.66 9.68 12.31
CA TYR A 302 -11.20 10.16 13.61
C TYR A 302 -11.46 11.67 13.78
N SER A 303 -11.25 12.17 15.00
CA SER A 303 -11.16 13.61 15.26
C SER A 303 -9.84 13.96 15.93
N PRO A 304 -9.16 15.05 15.53
CA PRO A 304 -7.97 15.55 16.23
C PRO A 304 -8.26 15.98 17.68
N GLU A 305 -9.53 16.22 18.01
CA GLU A 305 -10.00 16.53 19.36
C GLU A 305 -10.74 15.33 19.98
N PRO A 306 -10.20 14.72 21.05
CA PRO A 306 -10.83 13.62 21.74
C PRO A 306 -12.24 13.94 22.20
N GLY A 307 -13.13 12.97 22.08
CA GLY A 307 -14.55 13.12 22.45
C GLY A 307 -15.39 13.89 21.42
N ARG A 308 -14.81 14.43 20.35
CA ARG A 308 -15.58 14.98 19.23
C ARG A 308 -15.93 13.92 18.20
N ALA A 309 -17.08 14.12 17.56
CA ALA A 309 -17.50 13.29 16.43
C ALA A 309 -16.48 13.41 15.27
N PRO A 310 -16.15 12.31 14.57
CA PRO A 310 -15.13 12.31 13.52
C PRO A 310 -15.31 13.41 12.48
N ASP A 311 -14.20 14.03 12.10
CA ASP A 311 -14.14 15.09 11.08
C ASP A 311 -12.94 14.92 10.14
N ARG A 312 -12.27 13.76 10.20
CA ARG A 312 -11.19 13.32 9.32
C ARG A 312 -11.46 11.90 8.86
N LEU A 313 -11.18 11.62 7.60
CA LEU A 313 -11.20 10.30 6.99
C LEU A 313 -9.81 9.97 6.46
N LEU A 314 -9.30 8.80 6.83
CA LEU A 314 -8.05 8.24 6.35
C LEU A 314 -8.31 6.97 5.54
N PHE A 315 -7.55 6.79 4.46
CA PHE A 315 -7.45 5.54 3.70
C PHE A 315 -6.08 5.51 2.98
N GLN A 316 -5.65 4.33 2.53
CA GLN A 316 -4.35 4.17 1.84
C GLN A 316 -4.54 3.91 0.34
N VAL A 317 -3.62 4.44 -0.47
CA VAL A 317 -3.64 4.31 -1.93
C VAL A 317 -2.34 3.76 -2.48
N ASP A 318 -2.46 3.02 -3.59
CA ASP A 318 -1.34 2.59 -4.43
C ASP A 318 -1.48 3.25 -5.81
N LEU A 319 -0.53 4.12 -6.17
CA LEU A 319 -0.56 4.92 -7.39
C LEU A 319 0.74 4.81 -8.18
N ALA A 320 0.62 4.53 -9.47
CA ALA A 320 1.72 4.62 -10.42
C ALA A 320 2.21 6.08 -10.55
N PRO A 321 3.41 6.31 -11.12
CA PRO A 321 3.88 7.67 -11.42
C PRO A 321 2.83 8.45 -12.21
N HIS A 322 2.56 9.71 -11.83
CA HIS A 322 1.60 10.59 -12.51
C HIS A 322 0.14 10.06 -12.60
N GLU A 323 -0.19 8.97 -11.91
CA GLU A 323 -1.54 8.40 -11.93
C GLU A 323 -2.51 9.31 -11.18
N THR A 324 -3.72 9.46 -11.72
CA THR A 324 -4.88 9.95 -10.98
C THR A 324 -5.92 8.85 -10.89
N ARG A 325 -6.39 8.55 -9.68
CA ARG A 325 -7.43 7.56 -9.42
C ARG A 325 -8.56 8.18 -8.60
N THR A 326 -9.79 7.76 -8.87
CA THR A 326 -10.98 8.15 -8.12
C THR A 326 -11.30 7.10 -7.06
N TYR A 327 -11.70 7.56 -5.88
CA TYR A 327 -12.21 6.77 -4.78
C TYR A 327 -13.58 7.31 -4.40
N ASP A 328 -14.57 6.44 -4.31
CA ASP A 328 -15.94 6.82 -3.96
C ASP A 328 -16.07 6.75 -2.44
N VAL A 329 -16.40 7.87 -1.80
CA VAL A 329 -16.69 7.94 -0.36
C VAL A 329 -18.20 7.93 -0.17
N LEU A 330 -18.69 7.05 0.69
CA LEU A 330 -20.10 6.82 0.92
C LEU A 330 -20.41 6.58 2.40
N ASP A 331 -21.69 6.66 2.76
CA ASP A 331 -22.15 6.20 4.07
C ASP A 331 -22.02 4.69 4.18
N ALA A 332 -21.42 4.21 5.26
CA ALA A 332 -21.27 2.78 5.51
C ALA A 332 -22.62 2.04 5.51
N ALA A 333 -23.70 2.71 5.94
CA ALA A 333 -25.06 2.16 5.95
C ALA A 333 -25.64 1.92 4.55
N ALA A 334 -25.09 2.55 3.51
CA ALA A 334 -25.48 2.29 2.13
C ALA A 334 -24.88 0.96 1.60
N LEU A 335 -23.95 0.35 2.34
CA LEU A 335 -23.39 -0.96 2.03
C LEU A 335 -24.08 -2.04 2.88
N ALA A 336 -24.32 -3.20 2.27
CA ALA A 336 -24.79 -4.39 2.97
C ALA A 336 -23.82 -4.81 4.09
N ALA A 337 -22.52 -4.61 3.89
CA ALA A 337 -21.49 -4.77 4.90
C ALA A 337 -20.23 -3.98 4.54
N VAL A 338 -19.54 -3.45 5.57
CA VAL A 338 -18.19 -2.91 5.46
C VAL A 338 -17.22 -3.94 6.06
N PRO A 339 -16.23 -4.45 5.31
CA PRO A 339 -15.22 -5.33 5.86
C PRO A 339 -14.50 -4.68 7.05
N ARG A 340 -14.24 -5.45 8.11
CA ARG A 340 -13.47 -4.94 9.24
C ARG A 340 -12.05 -4.61 8.77
N PRO A 341 -11.56 -3.39 9.00
CA PRO A 341 -10.25 -3.00 8.52
C PRO A 341 -9.14 -3.74 9.27
N ILE A 342 -8.06 -4.06 8.57
CA ILE A 342 -6.89 -4.69 9.18
C ILE A 342 -6.15 -3.63 10.01
N VAL A 343 -6.00 -3.87 11.30
CA VAL A 343 -5.31 -2.93 12.20
C VAL A 343 -3.80 -3.02 12.00
N LYS A 344 -3.18 -1.93 11.54
CA LYS A 344 -1.73 -1.87 11.25
C LYS A 344 -0.99 -0.76 11.99
N THR A 345 -1.65 -0.05 12.89
CA THR A 345 -0.99 0.88 13.81
C THR A 345 -1.61 0.75 15.19
N TYR A 346 -0.82 1.04 16.21
CA TYR A 346 -1.31 1.05 17.57
C TYR A 346 -0.53 2.05 18.42
N ALA A 347 -1.18 2.66 19.41
CA ALA A 347 -0.54 3.56 20.36
C ALA A 347 -1.26 3.51 21.70
N ARG A 348 -0.50 3.54 22.80
CA ARG A 348 -1.07 3.59 24.16
C ARG A 348 -0.11 4.17 25.19
N TYR A 349 -0.71 4.66 26.26
CA TYR A 349 -0.03 4.86 27.53
C TYR A 349 0.21 3.51 28.24
N VAL A 350 1.37 3.38 28.88
CA VAL A 350 1.88 2.15 29.47
C VAL A 350 2.23 2.37 30.95
N PRO A 351 1.22 2.40 31.84
CA PRO A 351 1.45 2.61 33.27
C PRO A 351 2.31 1.50 33.89
N GLU A 352 2.19 0.26 33.39
CA GLU A 352 2.94 -0.89 33.90
C GLU A 352 4.45 -0.80 33.66
N ARG A 353 4.91 0.11 32.77
CA ARG A 353 6.32 0.41 32.55
C ARG A 353 6.68 1.83 33.00
N TYR A 354 6.17 2.21 34.18
CA TYR A 354 6.50 3.48 34.84
C TYR A 354 6.17 4.71 33.99
N ASP A 355 4.99 4.69 33.37
CA ASP A 355 4.48 5.76 32.51
C ASP A 355 5.19 5.86 31.15
N ASP A 356 5.53 4.76 30.50
CA ASP A 356 5.94 4.85 29.10
C ASP A 356 4.75 5.26 28.20
N PHE A 357 5.06 5.85 27.04
CA PHE A 357 4.10 6.00 25.95
C PHE A 357 4.65 5.29 24.72
N ALA A 358 3.95 4.26 24.24
CA ALA A 358 4.41 3.40 23.15
C ALA A 358 3.52 3.56 21.91
N TRP A 359 4.12 3.50 20.72
CA TRP A 359 3.40 3.51 19.45
C TRP A 359 4.13 2.76 18.34
N GLU A 360 3.37 2.25 17.38
CA GLU A 360 3.89 1.37 16.35
C GLU A 360 3.06 1.42 15.05
N SER A 361 3.71 1.05 13.95
CA SER A 361 3.06 0.53 12.76
C SER A 361 3.29 -0.98 12.69
N ASP A 362 2.78 -1.67 11.67
CA ASP A 362 3.18 -3.04 11.37
C ASP A 362 4.68 -3.19 11.11
N ARG A 363 5.44 -2.11 10.88
CA ARG A 363 6.87 -2.19 10.51
C ARG A 363 7.84 -1.94 11.65
N ILE A 364 7.49 -1.04 12.57
CA ILE A 364 8.43 -0.57 13.61
C ILE A 364 7.66 -0.09 14.85
N GLU A 365 8.28 -0.17 16.03
CA GLU A 365 7.75 0.35 17.29
C GLU A 365 8.71 1.37 17.92
N HIS A 366 8.14 2.29 18.72
CA HIS A 366 8.86 3.29 19.48
C HIS A 366 8.24 3.49 20.86
N ARG A 367 9.02 4.08 21.78
CA ARG A 367 8.50 4.59 23.05
C ARG A 367 9.13 5.92 23.47
N LEU A 368 8.44 6.60 24.37
CA LEU A 368 8.87 7.78 25.10
C LEU A 368 8.73 7.54 26.61
N PHE A 369 9.71 8.01 27.37
CA PHE A 369 9.78 7.80 28.82
C PHE A 369 8.97 8.85 29.60
N GLY A 370 8.08 8.40 30.48
CA GLY A 370 7.32 9.28 31.39
C GLY A 370 7.99 9.51 32.73
N GLN A 371 7.30 10.20 33.64
CA GLN A 371 7.86 10.64 34.92
C GLN A 371 8.20 9.46 35.86
N GLY A 372 7.41 8.39 35.87
CA GLY A 372 7.66 7.23 36.72
C GLY A 372 9.06 6.63 36.53
N VAL A 373 9.57 6.63 35.30
CA VAL A 373 10.91 6.14 34.95
C VAL A 373 12.02 6.84 35.74
N ILE A 374 11.87 8.12 36.06
CA ILE A 374 12.88 8.87 36.83
C ILE A 374 13.05 8.25 38.22
N LYS A 375 11.95 7.93 38.90
CA LYS A 375 11.98 7.32 40.23
C LYS A 375 12.45 5.86 40.19
N ALA A 376 12.00 5.11 39.19
CA ALA A 376 12.30 3.69 39.08
C ALA A 376 13.74 3.41 38.64
N GLU A 377 14.28 4.22 37.72
CA GLU A 377 15.53 3.91 37.00
C GLU A 377 16.53 5.08 36.97
N GLY A 378 16.16 6.26 37.47
CA GLY A 378 17.01 7.45 37.43
C GLY A 378 17.20 8.03 36.03
N LEU A 379 16.49 7.52 35.01
CA LEU A 379 16.64 7.94 33.63
C LEU A 379 15.81 9.20 33.36
N ILE A 380 16.53 10.30 33.12
CA ILE A 380 15.97 11.55 32.60
C ILE A 380 16.28 11.65 31.11
N SER A 381 15.26 11.51 30.27
CA SER A 381 15.41 11.53 28.82
C SER A 381 14.13 11.95 28.09
N SER A 382 14.32 12.68 27.00
CA SER A 382 13.30 12.94 25.96
C SER A 382 13.78 12.45 24.59
N GLY A 383 14.69 11.48 24.59
CA GLY A 383 15.03 10.71 23.40
C GLY A 383 13.91 9.74 23.02
N VAL A 384 13.91 9.34 21.76
CA VAL A 384 12.95 8.36 21.22
C VAL A 384 13.62 6.99 21.14
N ASP A 385 12.99 6.01 21.76
CA ASP A 385 13.43 4.62 21.68
C ASP A 385 12.82 3.91 20.46
N VAL A 386 13.45 2.81 20.04
CA VAL A 386 13.07 2.03 18.86
C VAL A 386 13.09 0.55 19.21
N TRP A 387 11.97 -0.12 18.99
CA TRP A 387 11.90 -1.57 18.99
C TRP A 387 11.77 -2.08 17.56
N ILE A 388 12.69 -2.96 17.19
CA ILE A 388 12.83 -3.48 15.83
C ILE A 388 11.99 -4.73 15.64
N LYS A 389 11.44 -4.91 14.44
CA LYS A 389 10.52 -6.02 14.13
C LYS A 389 11.06 -6.93 13.05
N ARG A 390 11.00 -8.23 13.32
CA ARG A 390 11.34 -9.27 12.34
C ARG A 390 10.19 -9.54 11.36
N ARG A 391 8.96 -9.24 11.77
CA ARG A 391 7.72 -9.52 11.01
C ARG A 391 6.80 -8.31 11.01
N HIS A 392 5.97 -8.21 9.97
CA HIS A 392 4.99 -7.14 9.84
C HIS A 392 3.77 -7.39 10.74
N GLN A 393 3.84 -7.00 12.00
CA GLN A 393 2.78 -7.18 12.99
C GLN A 393 2.88 -6.16 14.13
N LEU A 394 1.78 -6.00 14.88
CA LEU A 394 1.70 -5.19 16.09
C LEU A 394 2.20 -6.01 17.28
N ILE A 395 3.09 -5.45 18.10
CA ILE A 395 3.82 -6.15 19.17
C ILE A 395 3.81 -5.43 20.52
N ILE A 396 3.37 -4.17 20.61
CA ILE A 396 3.33 -3.41 21.88
C ILE A 396 2.71 -4.24 23.02
N ASN A 397 1.49 -4.73 22.82
CA ASN A 397 0.77 -5.46 23.87
C ASN A 397 1.41 -6.81 24.20
N GLU A 398 2.10 -7.43 23.24
CA GLU A 398 2.79 -8.70 23.45
C GLU A 398 4.06 -8.48 24.28
N MET A 399 4.91 -7.53 23.87
CA MET A 399 6.18 -7.22 24.53
C MET A 399 5.99 -6.74 25.97
N TYR A 400 5.08 -5.80 26.23
CA TYR A 400 4.84 -5.33 27.60
C TYR A 400 4.21 -6.41 28.49
N ARG A 401 3.43 -7.34 27.93
CA ARG A 401 2.86 -8.45 28.69
C ARG A 401 3.92 -9.50 29.02
N SER A 402 4.80 -9.82 28.08
CA SER A 402 5.82 -10.86 28.27
C SER A 402 6.96 -10.39 29.17
N GLY A 403 7.33 -9.11 29.08
CA GLY A 403 8.57 -8.58 29.68
C GLY A 403 9.85 -9.09 29.02
N ASP A 404 9.73 -9.90 27.96
CA ASP A 404 10.86 -10.48 27.21
C ASP A 404 11.25 -9.58 26.04
N TYR A 405 11.90 -8.46 26.37
CA TYR A 405 12.24 -7.42 25.39
C TYR A 405 13.45 -7.75 24.52
N TYR A 406 14.34 -8.64 24.97
CA TYR A 406 15.70 -8.80 24.43
C TYR A 406 15.90 -10.16 23.72
N ASN A 407 14.82 -10.80 23.28
CA ASN A 407 14.86 -12.15 22.75
C ASN A 407 15.54 -12.19 21.36
N THR A 408 16.77 -12.69 21.31
CA THR A 408 17.57 -12.79 20.08
C THR A 408 17.26 -14.01 19.22
N ASN A 409 16.35 -14.89 19.66
CA ASN A 409 16.00 -16.11 18.92
C ASN A 409 15.46 -15.76 17.52
N ALA A 410 15.80 -16.55 16.51
CA ALA A 410 15.30 -16.36 15.14
C ALA A 410 13.76 -16.44 15.04
N SER A 411 13.10 -17.09 16.00
CA SER A 411 11.64 -17.13 16.13
C SER A 411 11.03 -15.87 16.74
N ALA A 412 11.82 -15.05 17.43
CA ALA A 412 11.35 -13.82 18.06
C ALA A 412 10.78 -12.85 17.02
N VAL A 413 9.69 -12.18 17.40
CA VAL A 413 8.94 -11.29 16.52
C VAL A 413 9.49 -9.87 16.51
N ALA A 414 10.11 -9.43 17.62
CA ALA A 414 10.68 -8.10 17.83
C ALA A 414 11.74 -8.08 18.94
N GLN A 415 12.52 -6.99 19.01
CA GLN A 415 13.62 -6.80 19.97
C GLN A 415 13.74 -5.32 20.40
N ASP A 416 14.07 -5.07 21.66
CA ASP A 416 14.47 -3.77 22.23
C ASP A 416 16.00 -3.67 22.30
N ASP A 417 16.65 -3.47 21.15
CA ASP A 417 18.11 -3.46 21.04
C ASP A 417 18.70 -2.06 20.79
N TYR A 418 17.91 -1.02 21.09
CA TYR A 418 18.28 0.37 20.81
C TYR A 418 18.48 1.18 22.09
N LYS A 419 19.65 1.06 22.72
CA LYS A 419 19.94 1.83 23.94
C LYS A 419 19.90 3.35 23.72
N VAL A 420 18.88 4.03 24.27
CA VAL A 420 18.75 5.50 24.17
C VAL A 420 19.61 6.22 25.22
N GLY A 421 19.47 5.85 26.50
CA GLY A 421 20.09 6.58 27.62
C GLY A 421 19.72 8.07 27.61
N GLN A 422 20.70 8.94 27.91
CA GLN A 422 20.50 10.40 27.91
C GLN A 422 20.57 11.04 26.51
N THR A 423 20.83 10.25 25.47
CA THR A 423 20.89 10.75 24.09
C THR A 423 19.52 11.12 23.57
N ARG A 424 19.44 11.58 22.32
CA ARG A 424 18.20 11.86 21.63
C ARG A 424 17.59 10.61 20.97
N GLY A 425 18.26 9.45 21.07
CA GLY A 425 17.77 8.21 20.47
C GLY A 425 17.54 8.40 18.97
N CYS A 426 16.39 7.96 18.48
CA CYS A 426 15.98 8.11 17.09
C CYS A 426 15.19 9.41 16.88
N GLY A 427 15.84 10.57 16.94
CA GLY A 427 15.23 11.84 16.54
C GLY A 427 14.47 12.57 17.64
N GLY A 428 14.79 12.31 18.91
CA GLY A 428 14.54 13.28 19.98
C GLY A 428 15.22 14.61 19.67
N LEU A 429 14.82 15.68 20.35
CA LEU A 429 15.33 17.02 20.09
C LEU A 429 15.82 17.74 21.34
N GLY A 430 16.47 18.89 21.13
CA GLY A 430 16.81 19.88 22.15
C GLY A 430 17.05 21.25 21.51
N ILE A 431 17.16 22.30 22.33
CA ILE A 431 17.50 23.63 21.85
C ILE A 431 19.01 23.73 21.71
N TRP A 432 19.49 24.02 20.50
CA TRP A 432 20.90 24.21 20.18
C TRP A 432 21.29 25.68 20.36
N LYS A 433 22.18 25.96 21.32
CA LYS A 433 22.64 27.32 21.62
C LYS A 433 24.10 27.29 22.07
N ASP A 434 24.93 28.12 21.44
CA ASP A 434 26.34 28.33 21.79
C ASP A 434 27.15 27.02 21.90
N GLY A 435 26.97 26.12 20.93
CA GLY A 435 27.66 24.83 20.87
C GLY A 435 27.16 23.77 21.86
N LYS A 436 26.06 24.05 22.59
CA LYS A 436 25.48 23.15 23.59
C LYS A 436 24.03 22.80 23.24
N LEU A 437 23.68 21.54 23.46
CA LEU A 437 22.30 21.04 23.36
C LEU A 437 21.61 21.10 24.73
N TYR A 438 20.55 21.91 24.84
CA TYR A 438 19.70 22.00 26.03
C TYR A 438 18.47 21.12 25.84
N VAL A 439 18.30 20.12 26.70
CA VAL A 439 17.31 19.07 26.54
C VAL A 439 16.22 19.15 27.60
N SER A 440 15.00 18.79 27.22
CA SER A 440 13.90 18.57 28.16
C SER A 440 14.11 17.28 28.99
N GLY A 441 13.42 17.20 30.13
CA GLY A 441 13.27 15.94 30.87
C GLY A 441 12.19 15.05 30.27
N ASN A 442 11.65 14.13 31.06
CA ASN A 442 10.62 13.18 30.64
C ASN A 442 9.30 13.91 30.36
N TRP A 443 8.42 13.32 29.56
CA TRP A 443 7.12 13.94 29.29
C TRP A 443 6.25 13.99 30.55
N ARG A 444 5.34 14.97 30.62
CA ARG A 444 4.49 15.28 31.79
C ARG A 444 3.03 14.86 31.63
N ASN A 445 2.39 15.25 30.54
CA ASN A 445 1.00 14.86 30.24
C ASN A 445 0.94 14.24 28.84
N TRP A 446 -0.09 13.43 28.62
CA TRP A 446 -0.37 12.80 27.32
C TRP A 446 -1.85 12.89 26.95
N LYS A 447 -2.13 12.77 25.66
CA LYS A 447 -3.47 12.66 25.07
C LYS A 447 -3.39 11.73 23.86
N LEU A 448 -4.13 10.63 23.89
CA LEU A 448 -4.32 9.79 22.69
C LEU A 448 -5.36 10.45 21.79
N ILE A 449 -5.00 10.69 20.52
CA ILE A 449 -5.88 11.33 19.53
C ILE A 449 -6.64 10.25 18.75
N THR A 450 -5.91 9.29 18.19
CA THR A 450 -6.50 8.17 17.47
C THR A 450 -5.57 6.96 17.46
N SER A 451 -6.12 5.76 17.28
CA SER A 451 -5.35 4.54 17.10
C SER A 451 -6.03 3.58 16.14
N GLY A 452 -5.23 2.80 15.41
CA GLY A 452 -5.70 1.79 14.46
C GLY A 452 -6.15 2.37 13.13
N PRO A 453 -6.83 1.56 12.30
CA PRO A 453 -6.12 0.72 11.34
C PRO A 453 -5.12 1.43 10.41
N VAL A 454 -5.28 2.73 10.13
CA VAL A 454 -4.44 3.49 9.21
C VAL A 454 -3.42 4.36 9.94
N ARG A 455 -3.80 5.05 11.01
CA ARG A 455 -2.94 5.97 11.77
C ARG A 455 -3.14 5.81 13.27
N SER A 456 -2.02 5.86 13.97
CA SER A 456 -2.02 6.15 15.40
C SER A 456 -1.37 7.52 15.63
N GLU A 457 -2.03 8.34 16.44
CA GLU A 457 -1.62 9.71 16.71
C GLU A 457 -1.90 10.07 18.17
N PHE A 458 -0.97 10.77 18.80
CA PHE A 458 -1.06 11.21 20.18
C PHE A 458 -0.25 12.48 20.40
N GLU A 459 -0.44 13.09 21.57
CA GLU A 459 0.28 14.28 22.00
C GLU A 459 0.87 14.04 23.39
N VAL A 460 2.07 14.55 23.61
CA VAL A 460 2.71 14.65 24.92
C VAL A 460 3.17 16.08 25.18
N THR A 461 3.30 16.45 26.45
CA THR A 461 3.79 17.78 26.87
C THR A 461 5.00 17.63 27.77
N TYR A 462 5.92 18.60 27.73
CA TYR A 462 7.11 18.65 28.56
C TYR A 462 7.08 19.91 29.41
N ASP A 463 7.48 19.77 30.69
CA ASP A 463 7.64 20.91 31.60
C ASP A 463 8.71 21.89 31.07
N ALA A 464 8.61 23.16 31.46
CA ALA A 464 9.56 24.17 31.01
C ALA A 464 10.98 23.92 31.54
N TRP A 465 11.98 23.93 30.66
CA TRP A 465 13.40 23.81 31.01
C TRP A 465 14.17 25.10 30.71
N ASP A 466 15.33 25.25 31.35
CA ASP A 466 16.20 26.41 31.17
C ASP A 466 17.13 26.24 29.97
N VAL A 467 17.14 27.24 29.09
CA VAL A 467 18.01 27.34 27.92
C VAL A 467 18.84 28.62 28.03
N ALA A 468 19.87 28.57 28.87
CA ALA A 468 20.74 29.71 29.16
C ALA A 468 19.93 30.96 29.56
N GLY A 469 19.09 30.82 30.60
CA GLY A 469 18.24 31.87 31.17
C GLY A 469 16.86 32.01 30.51
N ARG A 470 16.61 31.34 29.37
CA ARG A 470 15.31 31.32 28.70
C ARG A 470 14.53 30.07 29.07
N LYS A 471 13.33 30.22 29.65
CA LYS A 471 12.41 29.11 29.88
C LYS A 471 11.68 28.74 28.60
N VAL A 472 11.74 27.46 28.23
CA VAL A 472 11.08 26.89 27.05
C VAL A 472 10.33 25.63 27.47
N SER A 473 9.07 25.48 27.05
CA SER A 473 8.31 24.22 27.14
C SER A 473 7.93 23.73 25.74
N GLU A 474 7.49 22.47 25.66
CA GLU A 474 7.18 21.81 24.39
C GLU A 474 5.89 20.99 24.49
N THR A 475 5.03 21.14 23.49
CA THR A 475 3.98 20.17 23.17
C THR A 475 4.41 19.42 21.91
N LYS A 476 4.50 18.09 21.99
CA LYS A 476 4.89 17.22 20.88
C LYS A 476 3.73 16.34 20.47
N ARG A 477 3.32 16.44 19.21
CA ARG A 477 2.36 15.55 18.57
C ARG A 477 3.10 14.58 17.67
N VAL A 478 2.74 13.31 17.77
CA VAL A 478 3.41 12.20 17.08
C VAL A 478 2.36 11.41 16.33
N SER A 479 2.62 11.09 15.06
CA SER A 479 1.79 10.16 14.29
C SER A 479 2.61 9.16 13.51
N ILE A 480 2.11 7.93 13.41
CA ILE A 480 2.64 6.89 12.52
C ILE A 480 1.50 6.31 11.69
N ASP A 481 1.80 6.06 10.41
CA ASP A 481 0.86 5.49 9.45
C ASP A 481 1.20 4.01 9.16
N ALA A 482 0.17 3.25 8.81
CA ALA A 482 0.26 1.85 8.41
C ALA A 482 1.27 1.66 7.28
N GLY A 483 2.13 0.64 7.37
CA GLY A 483 3.18 0.34 6.40
C GLY A 483 4.39 1.29 6.45
N SER A 484 4.40 2.30 7.33
CA SER A 484 5.50 3.26 7.43
C SER A 484 6.55 2.81 8.45
N ASN A 485 7.84 3.02 8.12
CA ASN A 485 8.94 3.00 9.09
C ASN A 485 9.26 4.41 9.63
N MET A 486 8.55 5.43 9.12
CA MET A 486 8.70 6.84 9.47
C MET A 486 7.49 7.35 10.25
N ASN A 487 7.78 8.19 11.23
CA ASN A 487 6.83 8.90 12.07
C ASN A 487 6.87 10.38 11.70
N ARG A 488 5.72 11.05 11.76
CA ARG A 488 5.67 12.51 11.74
C ARG A 488 5.75 13.02 13.17
N MET A 489 6.67 13.95 13.39
CA MET A 489 6.87 14.65 14.65
C MET A 489 6.52 16.12 14.45
N GLU A 490 5.65 16.65 15.32
CA GLU A 490 5.27 18.06 15.32
C GLU A 490 5.48 18.63 16.72
N SER A 491 6.41 19.57 16.87
CA SER A 491 6.76 20.17 18.16
C SER A 491 6.39 21.65 18.16
N ILE A 492 5.60 22.08 19.15
CA ILE A 492 5.22 23.47 19.37
C ILE A 492 5.89 23.94 20.65
N PHE A 493 6.78 24.92 20.53
CA PHE A 493 7.50 25.48 21.67
C PHE A 493 6.77 26.70 22.25
N SER A 494 6.80 26.82 23.57
CA SER A 494 6.27 27.99 24.29
C SER A 494 7.38 28.63 25.14
N SER A 495 7.46 29.96 25.09
CA SER A 495 8.41 30.78 25.85
C SER A 495 7.89 32.21 25.94
N SER A 496 8.26 32.95 26.98
CA SER A 496 7.96 34.39 27.11
C SER A 496 8.72 35.21 26.06
N ASP A 497 10.00 34.88 25.87
CA ASP A 497 10.79 35.35 24.74
C ASP A 497 10.30 34.68 23.45
N LYS A 498 9.99 35.47 22.41
CA LYS A 498 9.50 35.01 21.11
C LYS A 498 10.57 34.96 20.02
N SER A 499 11.83 35.28 20.34
CA SER A 499 12.94 35.17 19.41
C SER A 499 13.09 33.74 18.86
N PRO A 500 13.56 33.56 17.61
CA PRO A 500 13.73 32.24 17.02
C PRO A 500 14.57 31.29 17.89
N LEU A 501 14.24 30.00 17.80
CA LEU A 501 15.00 28.92 18.41
C LEU A 501 15.80 28.20 17.32
N ARG A 502 16.93 27.60 17.69
CA ARG A 502 17.60 26.58 16.87
C ARG A 502 17.38 25.24 17.54
N ILE A 503 16.86 24.28 16.79
CA ILE A 503 16.54 22.94 17.27
C ILE A 503 17.58 21.98 16.74
N GLY A 504 18.20 21.20 17.62
CA GLY A 504 19.03 20.06 17.25
C GLY A 504 18.20 18.78 17.35
N VAL A 505 17.87 18.18 16.21
CA VAL A 505 17.23 16.86 16.14
C VAL A 505 18.33 15.79 16.07
N GLY A 506 18.34 14.85 17.00
CA GLY A 506 19.51 13.99 17.24
C GLY A 506 19.31 12.52 16.93
N LEU A 507 20.34 11.89 16.36
CA LEU A 507 20.50 10.44 16.27
C LEU A 507 21.61 9.98 17.23
N ALA A 508 21.36 8.93 18.01
CA ALA A 508 22.35 8.37 18.92
C ALA A 508 23.49 7.67 18.15
N GLU A 509 24.71 8.20 18.24
CA GLU A 509 25.89 7.63 17.56
C GLU A 509 26.46 6.47 18.38
N ARG A 510 26.71 5.32 17.75
CA ARG A 510 27.32 4.15 18.38
C ARG A 510 28.84 4.20 18.25
N PRO A 511 29.60 3.58 19.19
CA PRO A 511 31.04 3.48 19.07
C PRO A 511 31.45 2.69 17.82
N GLY A 512 32.58 3.07 17.23
CA GLY A 512 33.14 2.48 16.02
C GLY A 512 33.70 3.53 15.06
N ASP A 513 34.35 3.05 14.01
CA ASP A 513 34.88 3.83 12.88
C ASP A 513 33.73 4.26 11.95
N ASN A 514 32.84 5.13 12.45
CA ASN A 514 31.71 5.63 11.67
C ASN A 514 32.17 6.54 10.53
N VAL A 515 31.76 6.22 9.32
CA VAL A 515 32.09 7.01 8.12
C VAL A 515 30.92 7.90 7.77
N THR A 516 31.18 9.19 7.55
CA THR A 516 30.16 10.15 7.09
C THR A 516 30.38 10.50 5.63
N VAL A 517 29.34 10.36 4.80
CA VAL A 517 29.35 10.70 3.37
C VAL A 517 28.15 11.57 2.99
N ARG A 518 28.25 12.26 1.85
CA ARG A 518 27.09 12.88 1.19
C ARG A 518 26.31 11.84 0.39
N ASP A 519 25.05 12.15 0.11
CA ASP A 519 24.26 11.34 -0.81
C ASP A 519 24.92 11.24 -2.20
N GLY A 520 24.70 10.12 -2.90
CA GLY A 520 25.32 9.81 -4.19
C GLY A 520 26.74 9.23 -4.12
N SER A 521 27.32 9.05 -2.91
CA SER A 521 28.61 8.37 -2.75
C SER A 521 28.50 6.88 -3.13
N SER A 522 29.48 6.37 -3.90
CA SER A 522 29.59 4.94 -4.24
C SER A 522 29.87 4.04 -3.03
N LEU A 523 30.27 4.62 -1.88
CA LEU A 523 30.40 3.87 -0.63
C LEU A 523 29.06 3.33 -0.14
N ILE A 524 27.94 3.97 -0.49
CA ILE A 524 26.60 3.54 -0.05
C ILE A 524 26.29 2.14 -0.62
N ASP A 525 26.58 1.93 -1.90
CA ASP A 525 26.32 0.67 -2.61
C ASP A 525 27.27 -0.46 -2.19
N SER A 526 28.51 -0.08 -1.89
CA SER A 526 29.56 -1.02 -1.50
C SER A 526 29.64 -1.25 0.01
N TRP A 527 28.83 -0.55 0.83
CA TRP A 527 28.89 -0.66 2.29
C TRP A 527 28.64 -2.10 2.76
N ARG A 528 29.44 -2.53 3.74
CA ARG A 528 29.31 -3.83 4.40
C ARG A 528 29.34 -3.59 5.90
N SER A 529 28.25 -3.96 6.57
CA SER A 529 28.16 -3.83 8.03
C SER A 529 29.24 -4.67 8.72
N SER A 530 29.85 -4.12 9.76
CA SER A 530 30.71 -4.84 10.68
C SER A 530 30.49 -4.31 12.10
N THR A 531 31.03 -4.99 13.11
CA THR A 531 30.94 -4.55 14.51
C THR A 531 31.68 -3.24 14.78
N ALA A 532 32.58 -2.84 13.89
CA ALA A 532 33.41 -1.66 14.03
C ALA A 532 33.03 -0.50 13.09
N LYS A 533 32.08 -0.67 12.16
CA LYS A 533 31.81 0.34 11.12
C LYS A 533 30.33 0.65 10.97
N GLY A 534 29.97 1.91 11.18
CA GLY A 534 28.68 2.50 10.80
C GLY A 534 28.80 3.51 9.66
N LEU A 535 27.69 3.77 8.96
CA LEU A 535 27.61 4.72 7.84
C LEU A 535 26.59 5.80 8.14
N VAL A 536 27.04 7.05 8.15
CA VAL A 536 26.17 8.23 8.17
C VAL A 536 26.11 8.81 6.76
N VAL A 537 24.91 8.86 6.19
CA VAL A 537 24.65 9.55 4.91
C VAL A 537 23.81 10.77 5.22
N ARG A 538 24.20 11.93 4.71
CA ARG A 538 23.49 13.19 4.97
C ARG A 538 23.44 14.07 3.74
N ASP A 539 22.34 14.80 3.61
CA ASP A 539 22.15 15.82 2.60
C ASP A 539 21.51 17.07 3.23
N GLU A 540 22.29 18.14 3.31
CA GLU A 540 21.89 19.42 3.94
C GLU A 540 20.79 20.10 3.12
N ASN A 541 20.90 20.03 1.80
CA ASN A 541 19.97 20.70 0.88
C ASN A 541 18.62 19.97 0.86
N GLU A 542 18.66 18.63 0.80
CA GLU A 542 17.45 17.80 0.85
C GLU A 542 16.87 17.64 2.26
N GLY A 543 17.65 18.03 3.28
CA GLY A 543 17.23 18.16 4.66
C GLY A 543 17.07 16.82 5.39
N TRP A 544 17.97 15.86 5.20
CA TRP A 544 17.87 14.57 5.88
C TRP A 544 19.24 13.96 6.23
N MET A 545 19.24 13.09 7.24
CA MET A 545 20.39 12.31 7.69
C MET A 545 19.93 10.89 8.03
N ALA A 546 20.61 9.89 7.48
CA ALA A 546 20.42 8.49 7.75
C ALA A 546 21.69 7.90 8.37
N TYR A 547 21.52 7.09 9.41
CA TYR A 547 22.61 6.40 10.08
C TYR A 547 22.33 4.90 10.07
N TRP A 548 23.18 4.16 9.37
CA TRP A 548 23.25 2.71 9.44
C TRP A 548 24.31 2.35 10.49
N GLN A 549 23.87 1.87 11.65
CA GLN A 549 24.74 1.64 12.80
C GLN A 549 25.82 0.57 12.51
N PRO A 550 26.91 0.53 13.29
CA PRO A 550 27.71 -0.67 13.45
C PRO A 550 26.82 -1.88 13.79
N ARG A 551 27.21 -3.05 13.31
CA ARG A 551 26.49 -4.30 13.60
C ARG A 551 26.67 -4.65 15.08
N ASP A 552 25.58 -4.92 15.78
CA ASP A 552 25.63 -5.47 17.13
C ASP A 552 25.60 -7.00 17.06
N PHE A 553 26.74 -7.59 16.70
CA PHE A 553 26.97 -9.04 16.59
C PHE A 553 25.77 -9.80 16.01
N ASP A 554 25.08 -10.60 16.83
CA ASP A 554 23.98 -11.48 16.42
C ASP A 554 22.63 -10.77 16.35
N LYS A 555 22.51 -9.57 16.94
CA LYS A 555 21.30 -8.73 16.91
C LYS A 555 21.12 -8.02 15.57
N GLY A 556 22.19 -7.88 14.78
CA GLY A 556 22.12 -7.30 13.44
C GLY A 556 22.41 -5.81 13.42
N THR A 557 21.82 -5.10 12.46
CA THR A 557 22.11 -3.68 12.23
C THR A 557 20.84 -2.85 12.15
N ILE A 558 20.76 -1.82 12.98
CA ILE A 558 19.65 -0.87 13.02
C ILE A 558 20.00 0.36 12.18
N GLY A 559 19.11 0.70 11.25
CA GLY A 559 19.09 1.98 10.57
C GLY A 559 18.21 2.96 11.33
N VAL A 560 18.66 4.20 11.52
CA VAL A 560 17.84 5.31 12.04
C VAL A 560 17.99 6.53 11.14
N ALA A 561 16.99 7.40 11.09
CA ALA A 561 17.01 8.56 10.22
C ALA A 561 16.16 9.72 10.75
N VAL A 562 16.53 10.92 10.30
CA VAL A 562 15.75 12.15 10.46
C VAL A 562 15.56 12.80 9.10
N VAL A 563 14.35 13.30 8.84
CA VAL A 563 13.99 14.05 7.63
C VAL A 563 13.30 15.33 8.06
N LEU A 564 13.94 16.47 7.83
CA LEU A 564 13.45 17.83 8.12
C LEU A 564 12.90 18.45 6.83
N PRO A 565 12.24 19.62 6.85
CA PRO A 565 11.86 20.29 5.60
C PRO A 565 13.06 20.56 4.68
N LYS A 566 12.87 20.45 3.36
CA LYS A 566 13.91 20.74 2.37
C LYS A 566 14.53 22.13 2.60
N GLY A 567 15.86 22.22 2.59
CA GLY A 567 16.59 23.48 2.79
C GLY A 567 16.50 24.08 4.20
N SER A 568 15.95 23.38 5.19
CA SER A 568 15.83 23.89 6.56
C SER A 568 17.02 23.59 7.46
N VAL A 569 17.90 22.65 7.07
CA VAL A 569 19.06 22.27 7.87
C VAL A 569 20.14 23.34 7.72
N GLU A 570 20.46 24.03 8.82
CA GLU A 570 21.54 25.03 8.89
C GLU A 570 22.91 24.35 9.01
N ALA A 571 22.99 23.24 9.74
CA ALA A 571 24.22 22.49 9.93
C ALA A 571 23.95 21.05 10.41
N PHE A 572 24.82 20.13 10.02
CA PHE A 572 24.98 18.85 10.72
C PHE A 572 26.18 18.90 11.66
N THR A 573 25.97 18.63 12.95
CA THR A 573 27.00 18.74 14.00
C THR A 573 26.87 17.62 15.05
N THR A 574 27.61 17.71 16.15
CA THR A 574 27.46 16.81 17.30
C THR A 574 27.45 17.59 18.60
N ASP A 575 26.80 17.06 19.65
CA ASP A 575 26.77 17.68 20.98
C ASP A 575 28.06 17.50 21.78
N LYS A 576 28.92 16.55 21.38
CA LYS A 576 30.23 16.29 21.98
C LYS A 576 31.29 16.15 20.87
N PRO A 577 31.78 17.26 20.31
CA PRO A 577 32.75 17.22 19.22
C PRO A 577 34.13 16.71 19.65
N ASN A 578 34.50 16.89 20.93
CA ASN A 578 35.84 16.62 21.46
C ASN A 578 35.86 15.41 22.40
N LEU A 579 35.48 14.23 21.89
CA LEU A 579 35.61 12.98 22.65
C LEU A 579 36.98 12.33 22.40
N PRO A 580 37.58 11.67 23.42
CA PRO A 580 38.82 10.92 23.22
C PRO A 580 38.58 9.73 22.28
N ALA A 581 39.61 9.30 21.55
CA ALA A 581 39.52 8.15 20.65
C ALA A 581 39.04 6.87 21.35
N SER A 582 39.33 6.71 22.65
CA SER A 582 38.86 5.61 23.47
C SER A 582 37.33 5.50 23.56
N ALA A 583 36.60 6.61 23.42
CA ALA A 583 35.14 6.60 23.42
C ALA A 583 34.56 5.89 22.19
N PHE A 584 35.31 5.81 21.08
CA PHE A 584 34.86 5.22 19.82
C PHE A 584 35.35 3.78 19.61
N LEU A 585 36.00 3.17 20.60
CA LEU A 585 36.46 1.79 20.48
C LEU A 585 35.27 0.85 20.27
N ALA A 586 35.37 0.03 19.21
CA ALA A 586 34.34 -0.95 18.89
C ALA A 586 34.10 -1.89 20.08
N PRO A 587 32.84 -2.16 20.45
CA PRO A 587 32.53 -3.11 21.50
C PRO A 587 33.07 -4.51 21.18
N THR A 588 33.53 -5.24 22.19
CA THR A 588 34.02 -6.62 22.05
C THR A 588 32.93 -7.67 22.29
N ASN A 589 31.77 -7.25 22.80
CA ASN A 589 30.61 -8.09 23.04
C ASN A 589 29.30 -7.30 22.88
N THR A 590 28.20 -8.03 22.69
CA THR A 590 26.84 -7.50 22.81
C THR A 590 26.47 -7.32 24.28
N ILE A 591 25.72 -6.26 24.58
CA ILE A 591 25.03 -6.07 25.86
C ILE A 591 23.52 -6.18 25.68
N GLN A 592 22.79 -6.40 26.78
CA GLN A 592 21.37 -6.77 26.74
C GLN A 592 20.48 -5.83 25.92
N GLU A 593 20.64 -4.50 26.04
CA GLU A 593 19.82 -3.48 25.34
C GLU A 593 20.56 -2.87 24.13
N GLY A 594 21.63 -3.51 23.69
CA GLY A 594 22.46 -3.08 22.56
C GLY A 594 23.46 -1.97 22.90
N GLN A 595 24.31 -1.61 21.94
CA GLN A 595 25.48 -0.74 22.15
C GLN A 595 25.13 0.65 22.74
N VAL A 596 25.87 1.10 23.77
CA VAL A 596 25.69 2.44 24.37
C VAL A 596 26.18 3.52 23.42
N ALA A 597 25.40 4.59 23.24
CA ALA A 597 25.79 5.69 22.38
C ALA A 597 26.86 6.61 23.00
N VAL A 598 27.73 7.15 22.17
CA VAL A 598 28.87 8.00 22.58
C VAL A 598 28.50 9.49 22.57
N ARG A 599 27.64 9.91 21.64
CA ARG A 599 27.14 11.29 21.48
C ARG A 599 25.90 11.33 20.57
N ASN A 600 25.41 12.52 20.28
CA ASN A 600 24.34 12.76 19.31
C ASN A 600 24.91 13.30 17.99
N LEU A 601 24.51 12.70 16.87
CA LEU A 601 24.58 13.34 15.55
C LEU A 601 23.37 14.27 15.42
N LEU A 602 23.59 15.55 15.17
CA LEU A 602 22.54 16.58 15.19
C LEU A 602 22.29 17.16 13.80
N ALA A 603 21.02 17.25 13.42
CA ALA A 603 20.54 18.14 12.37
C ALA A 603 20.00 19.42 13.04
N VAL A 604 20.66 20.56 12.79
CA VAL A 604 20.27 21.85 13.37
C VAL A 604 19.40 22.60 12.39
N ALA A 605 18.22 23.05 12.83
CA ALA A 605 17.27 23.81 12.02
C ALA A 605 16.57 24.90 12.84
N PRO A 606 16.10 25.99 12.21
CA PRO A 606 15.40 27.05 12.91
C PRO A 606 13.96 26.64 13.24
N ALA A 607 13.47 27.09 14.39
CA ALA A 607 12.07 26.98 14.81
C ALA A 607 11.57 28.32 15.37
N ARG A 608 10.25 28.50 15.36
CA ARG A 608 9.59 29.70 15.90
C ARG A 608 8.67 29.31 17.04
N VAL A 609 8.73 30.06 18.15
CA VAL A 609 7.83 29.89 19.29
C VAL A 609 6.37 30.04 18.84
N GLY A 610 5.50 29.14 19.29
CA GLY A 610 4.08 29.11 18.94
C GLY A 610 3.77 28.65 17.52
N ARG A 611 4.77 28.20 16.73
CA ARG A 611 4.56 27.60 15.41
C ARG A 611 5.00 26.14 15.42
N PRO A 612 4.28 25.25 14.71
CA PRO A 612 4.70 23.87 14.51
C PRO A 612 6.09 23.76 13.86
N PHE A 613 7.01 23.07 14.53
CA PHE A 613 8.23 22.54 13.94
C PHE A 613 7.98 21.09 13.55
N VAL A 614 7.89 20.82 12.24
CA VAL A 614 7.53 19.50 11.70
C VAL A 614 8.77 18.83 11.13
N TYR A 615 9.03 17.60 11.55
CA TYR A 615 10.09 16.75 11.04
C TYR A 615 9.63 15.29 11.09
N TYR A 616 10.42 14.40 10.52
CA TYR A 616 10.14 12.97 10.51
C TYR A 616 11.32 12.20 11.08
N ILE A 617 11.01 11.11 11.76
CA ILE A 617 12.00 10.19 12.31
C ILE A 617 11.63 8.78 11.87
N GLY A 618 12.61 7.89 11.75
CA GLY A 618 12.28 6.50 11.48
C GLY A 618 13.45 5.57 11.71
N ALA A 619 13.11 4.29 11.79
CA ALA A 619 14.08 3.24 11.98
C ALA A 619 13.78 2.02 11.12
N GLY A 620 14.79 1.20 10.89
CA GLY A 620 14.72 -0.05 10.13
C GLY A 620 15.75 -1.05 10.65
N TRP A 621 15.63 -2.30 10.21
CA TRP A 621 16.48 -3.39 10.70
C TRP A 621 16.83 -4.40 9.60
N ASP A 622 18.08 -4.88 9.59
CA ASP A 622 18.55 -5.86 8.61
C ASP A 622 17.82 -7.21 8.68
N GLN A 623 17.29 -7.58 9.85
CA GLN A 623 16.53 -8.83 10.01
C GLN A 623 15.02 -8.70 9.72
N SER A 624 14.52 -7.50 9.41
CA SER A 624 13.10 -7.31 9.02
C SER A 624 12.77 -7.91 7.64
N GLY A 625 13.79 -8.05 6.78
CA GLY A 625 13.63 -8.36 5.36
C GLY A 625 13.28 -7.16 4.48
N ASP A 626 12.96 -6.00 5.06
CA ASP A 626 12.70 -4.76 4.31
C ASP A 626 14.02 -4.02 3.96
N PHE A 627 15.00 -4.06 4.88
CA PHE A 627 16.25 -3.30 4.75
C PHE A 627 17.49 -4.19 4.92
N PRO A 628 17.79 -5.10 3.98
CA PRO A 628 18.91 -6.04 4.14
C PRO A 628 20.30 -5.39 4.23
N ASN A 629 20.44 -4.10 3.92
CA ASN A 629 21.71 -3.37 3.94
C ASN A 629 21.54 -1.84 4.00
N ALA A 630 22.64 -1.13 4.21
CA ALA A 630 22.68 0.33 4.25
C ALA A 630 22.06 1.00 3.01
N LYS A 631 22.33 0.48 1.81
CA LYS A 631 21.77 1.02 0.57
C LYS A 631 20.25 1.02 0.58
N SER A 632 19.63 -0.12 0.94
CA SER A 632 18.16 -0.22 1.01
C SER A 632 17.53 0.73 2.03
N TRP A 633 18.21 0.98 3.16
CA TRP A 633 17.77 1.98 4.14
C TRP A 633 17.89 3.40 3.60
N VAL A 634 19.06 3.77 3.06
CA VAL A 634 19.31 5.11 2.51
C VAL A 634 18.36 5.42 1.34
N ASP A 635 18.14 4.46 0.45
CA ASP A 635 17.17 4.60 -0.65
C ASP A 635 15.75 4.85 -0.13
N TYR A 636 15.35 4.19 0.96
CA TYR A 636 14.06 4.43 1.60
C TYR A 636 13.96 5.83 2.20
N VAL A 637 14.99 6.30 2.92
CA VAL A 637 15.03 7.66 3.49
C VAL A 637 15.00 8.72 2.39
N ARG A 638 15.81 8.56 1.34
CA ARG A 638 15.82 9.44 0.16
C ARG A 638 14.45 9.47 -0.51
N ARG A 639 13.84 8.30 -0.76
CA ARG A 639 12.50 8.22 -1.35
C ARG A 639 11.45 8.87 -0.47
N PHE A 640 11.57 8.77 0.85
CA PHE A 640 10.65 9.43 1.79
C PHE A 640 10.80 10.97 1.72
N ALA A 641 12.02 11.49 1.66
CA ALA A 641 12.27 12.93 1.47
C ALA A 641 11.70 13.44 0.14
N GLU A 642 11.86 12.68 -0.95
CA GLU A 642 11.23 13.01 -2.23
C GLU A 642 9.68 13.01 -2.14
N ARG A 643 9.10 12.09 -1.37
CA ARG A 643 7.63 12.03 -1.15
C ARG A 643 7.10 13.25 -0.41
N ARG A 644 7.81 13.68 0.63
CA ARG A 644 7.55 14.90 1.42
C ARG A 644 7.43 16.12 0.50
N ASP A 645 8.32 16.22 -0.49
CA ASP A 645 8.38 17.37 -1.40
C ASP A 645 7.35 17.32 -2.55
N HIS A 646 6.73 16.16 -2.77
CA HIS A 646 5.76 15.94 -3.83
C HIS A 646 4.43 15.39 -3.30
N PRO A 647 3.79 16.02 -2.30
CA PRO A 647 2.62 15.45 -1.63
C PRO A 647 1.50 15.08 -2.62
N LEU A 648 0.74 14.02 -2.28
CA LEU A 648 -0.44 13.65 -3.07
C LEU A 648 -1.37 14.85 -3.23
N LYS A 649 -1.92 15.02 -4.43
CA LYS A 649 -2.96 16.03 -4.67
C LYS A 649 -4.31 15.37 -4.52
N VAL A 650 -5.14 15.89 -3.62
CA VAL A 650 -6.48 15.39 -3.33
C VAL A 650 -7.49 16.44 -3.79
N ARG A 651 -8.44 16.03 -4.64
CA ARG A 651 -9.55 16.87 -5.11
C ARG A 651 -10.87 16.16 -4.83
N ILE A 652 -11.86 16.93 -4.41
CA ILE A 652 -13.20 16.44 -4.08
C ILE A 652 -14.16 16.85 -5.19
N GLY A 653 -15.02 15.92 -5.61
CA GLY A 653 -15.99 16.12 -6.68
C GLY A 653 -15.43 15.80 -8.07
N ASN A 654 -16.25 16.13 -9.08
CA ASN A 654 -15.94 15.90 -10.50
C ASN A 654 -14.95 16.92 -11.06
#